data_AF-A0A959X6D6-F1
#
_entry.id   AF-A0A959X6D6-F1
#
_cell.length_a   1.000
_cell.length_b   1.000
_cell.length_c   1.000
_cell.angle_alpha   90.00
_cell.angle_beta   90.00
_cell.angle_gamma   90.00
#
_symmetry.space_group_name_H-M   'P 1'
#
loop_
_entity.id
_entity.type
_entity.pdbx_description
1 polymer ?
#
loop_
_entity_poly.entity_id
_entity_poly.type
_entity_poly.pdbx_seq_one_letter_code
_entity_poly.pdbx_strand_id
1 'polypeptide(L)'
;MLLSMSDIAFVARVRRPVVSMWRARFPDGVDAFPAPVVGSSFDADRVVDWLVAQGKGNNPAPARALPALQLLAEVRGDGARAAQLSALLAARAAVGDRLAEDLRVDPAEAIRAARRHDFLGCFADEVEAVAEPAVAADLVEDFVDEQFGVSEAFDWLTDEGLCRHIPAFSAAVITPEAADLVSRAATALAEADADPGVLDASGTGLSWMRCIAPDWEGRVGAARVEGDVARHTRRLLQVSGLDARLASGETGWPVVVDTVLDEGRETTFERATLTDDSQRRIVIGPARHLADPSGRCPQRDALLRDGVVRAVVKLPAGCRPAHPRELLALWLVAERDEVAFDQHRTYVADLTGVRLSSTKLSDLVADLRAAGLGMAEQRHRRWRVLRPVLTRRILAGAGSLVAPPVASASEDPVRVTPAQLAESAADAGITAPRMAAGTGAPPSTVTVQTARQHGWVKMISGVRLGAELPVGDLPVWGVRDGRVIRREAVDRLTALARPRTWLTEPGDVIVAPGPRAVIDAEGGALVSYPVRGYRLAPDAPFVARQLCAAIDGSARGTSAAQWRVAVLEAGRRDALSDATAMIDRRRAELTALLSQLDGFEGDLLTAVENNLVNLVPRVGSSLAGFRRPSGASLRSPHSTNDQVLLRSSALRSIPWNTGIHQPTPDTRH
;
A
#
# COMPACT_ATOMS: atom_id res chain seq x y z
N MET A 1 -20.39 -2.32 35.23
CA MET A 1 -20.38 -1.54 33.97
C MET A 1 -21.59 -1.94 33.12
N LEU A 2 -22.16 -1.02 32.33
CA LEU A 2 -23.25 -1.34 31.40
C LEU A 2 -22.76 -1.43 29.95
N LEU A 3 -23.17 -2.47 29.22
CA LEU A 3 -22.76 -2.78 27.85
C LEU A 3 -23.89 -2.54 26.85
N SER A 4 -23.58 -1.96 25.69
CA SER A 4 -24.47 -2.02 24.52
C SER A 4 -24.32 -3.35 23.77
N MET A 5 -25.24 -3.68 22.86
CA MET A 5 -25.07 -4.86 21.99
C MET A 5 -23.79 -4.82 21.13
N SER A 6 -23.26 -3.62 20.82
CA SER A 6 -21.99 -3.49 20.11
C SER A 6 -20.81 -3.83 21.02
N ASP A 7 -20.87 -3.46 22.29
CA ASP A 7 -19.84 -3.77 23.28
C ASP A 7 -19.81 -5.26 23.61
N ILE A 8 -20.99 -5.91 23.69
CA ILE A 8 -21.09 -7.37 23.84
C ILE A 8 -20.46 -8.07 22.63
N ALA A 9 -20.68 -7.55 21.42
CA ALA A 9 -20.09 -8.10 20.21
C ALA A 9 -18.56 -7.94 20.21
N PHE A 10 -18.06 -6.82 20.70
CA PHE A 10 -16.63 -6.57 20.91
C PHE A 10 -16.03 -7.58 21.91
N VAL A 11 -16.60 -7.70 23.11
CA VAL A 11 -16.16 -8.64 24.17
C VAL A 11 -16.16 -10.08 23.67
N ALA A 12 -17.20 -10.48 22.94
CA ALA A 12 -17.31 -11.84 22.42
C ALA A 12 -16.52 -12.06 21.11
N ARG A 13 -15.88 -11.04 20.54
CA ARG A 13 -15.20 -11.08 19.22
C ARG A 13 -16.10 -11.60 18.09
N VAL A 14 -17.35 -11.17 18.07
CA VAL A 14 -18.36 -11.50 17.04
C VAL A 14 -18.93 -10.23 16.39
N ARG A 15 -19.75 -10.39 15.35
CA ARG A 15 -20.49 -9.26 14.77
C ARG A 15 -21.77 -9.02 15.57
N ARG A 16 -22.18 -7.75 15.73
CA ARG A 16 -23.41 -7.35 16.43
C ARG A 16 -24.67 -8.18 16.10
N PRO A 17 -24.96 -8.56 14.83
CA PRO A 17 -26.12 -9.41 14.52
C PRO A 17 -26.11 -10.78 15.23
N VAL A 18 -24.93 -11.31 15.58
CA VAL A 18 -24.81 -12.57 16.33
C VAL A 18 -25.37 -12.42 17.74
N VAL A 19 -25.12 -11.28 18.39
CA VAL A 19 -25.68 -10.97 19.72
C VAL A 19 -27.21 -10.87 19.65
N SER A 20 -27.74 -10.24 18.60
CA SER A 20 -29.20 -10.22 18.37
C SER A 20 -29.78 -11.63 18.20
N MET A 21 -29.06 -12.52 17.51
CA MET A 21 -29.46 -13.92 17.34
C MET A 21 -29.42 -14.70 18.66
N TRP A 22 -28.46 -14.45 19.54
CA TRP A 22 -28.43 -15.07 20.87
C TRP A 22 -29.63 -14.65 21.70
N ARG A 23 -29.97 -13.36 21.73
CA ARG A 23 -31.17 -12.85 22.40
C ARG A 23 -32.46 -13.51 21.91
N ALA A 24 -32.57 -13.72 20.60
CA ALA A 24 -33.75 -14.34 20.00
C ALA A 24 -33.83 -15.86 20.26
N ARG A 25 -32.70 -16.56 20.33
CA ARG A 25 -32.64 -18.01 20.52
C ARG A 25 -32.67 -18.46 21.98
N PHE A 26 -32.24 -17.60 22.90
CA PHE A 26 -32.19 -17.86 24.33
C PHE A 26 -33.01 -16.80 25.10
N PRO A 27 -34.33 -16.69 24.87
CA PRO A 27 -35.15 -15.65 25.49
C PRO A 27 -35.42 -15.90 26.98
N ASP A 28 -35.62 -17.16 27.37
CA ASP A 28 -36.04 -17.57 28.72
C ASP A 28 -35.41 -18.92 29.12
N GLY A 29 -35.37 -19.23 30.41
CA GLY A 29 -34.84 -20.49 30.96
C GLY A 29 -33.47 -20.37 31.65
N VAL A 30 -32.87 -21.53 31.98
CA VAL A 30 -31.60 -21.60 32.72
C VAL A 30 -30.41 -21.08 31.90
N ASP A 31 -30.48 -21.24 30.56
CA ASP A 31 -29.48 -20.75 29.62
C ASP A 31 -29.86 -19.39 28.98
N ALA A 32 -30.83 -18.68 29.55
CA ALA A 32 -31.35 -17.43 29.00
C ALA A 32 -30.25 -16.39 28.84
N PHE A 33 -30.27 -15.68 27.71
CA PHE A 33 -29.40 -14.52 27.52
C PHE A 33 -29.77 -13.42 28.52
N PRO A 34 -28.80 -12.74 29.16
CA PRO A 34 -29.08 -11.74 30.19
C PRO A 34 -30.06 -10.65 29.72
N ALA A 35 -31.07 -10.36 30.54
CA ALA A 35 -31.99 -9.27 30.29
C ALA A 35 -31.29 -7.90 30.42
N PRO A 36 -31.68 -6.89 29.62
CA PRO A 36 -31.15 -5.55 29.76
C PRO A 36 -31.54 -4.95 31.12
N VAL A 37 -30.62 -4.22 31.76
CA VAL A 37 -30.83 -3.56 33.06
C VAL A 37 -31.59 -2.25 32.87
N VAL A 38 -31.20 -1.45 31.87
CA VAL A 38 -31.86 -0.18 31.52
C VAL A 38 -31.89 -0.03 30.01
N GLY A 39 -33.09 0.17 29.45
CA GLY A 39 -33.27 0.39 28.01
C GLY A 39 -32.68 -0.74 27.16
N SER A 40 -31.57 -0.46 26.48
CA SER A 40 -30.84 -1.43 25.63
C SER A 40 -29.46 -1.80 26.15
N SER A 41 -29.21 -1.54 27.44
CA SER A 41 -27.93 -1.76 28.11
C SER A 41 -27.97 -2.96 29.05
N PHE A 42 -26.88 -3.72 29.07
CA PHE A 42 -26.76 -5.01 29.77
C PHE A 42 -25.70 -4.93 30.87
N ASP A 43 -25.87 -5.70 31.94
CA ASP A 43 -24.84 -5.82 32.97
C ASP A 43 -23.63 -6.60 32.44
N ALA A 44 -22.43 -6.02 32.56
CA ALA A 44 -21.22 -6.61 32.01
C ALA A 44 -20.89 -7.98 32.62
N ASP A 45 -20.99 -8.11 33.94
CA ASP A 45 -20.62 -9.33 34.66
C ASP A 45 -21.58 -10.46 34.29
N ARG A 46 -22.89 -10.19 34.27
CA ARG A 46 -23.90 -11.17 33.83
C ARG A 46 -23.68 -11.63 32.38
N VAL A 47 -23.26 -10.74 31.49
CA VAL A 47 -22.99 -11.11 30.09
C VAL A 47 -21.73 -11.95 29.97
N VAL A 48 -20.66 -11.59 30.67
CA VAL A 48 -19.41 -12.36 30.69
C VAL A 48 -19.63 -13.75 31.27
N ASP A 49 -20.31 -13.85 32.41
CA ASP A 49 -20.67 -15.12 33.04
C ASP A 49 -21.46 -16.02 32.07
N TRP A 50 -22.43 -15.43 31.37
CA TRP A 50 -23.22 -16.16 30.38
C TRP A 50 -22.36 -16.63 29.18
N LEU A 51 -21.48 -15.77 28.64
CA LEU A 51 -20.61 -16.14 27.53
C LEU A 51 -19.67 -17.30 27.88
N VAL A 52 -19.11 -17.27 29.10
CA VAL A 52 -18.23 -18.31 29.63
C VAL A 52 -19.02 -19.60 29.85
N ALA A 53 -20.17 -19.53 30.53
CA ALA A 53 -21.01 -20.69 30.83
C ALA A 53 -21.50 -21.39 29.54
N GLN A 54 -21.85 -20.63 28.52
CA GLN A 54 -22.39 -21.15 27.26
C GLN A 54 -21.33 -21.45 26.19
N GLY A 55 -20.06 -21.13 26.45
CA GLY A 55 -18.96 -21.25 25.47
C GLY A 55 -19.25 -20.51 24.16
N LYS A 56 -19.88 -19.33 24.22
CA LYS A 56 -20.29 -18.56 23.04
C LYS A 56 -19.29 -17.45 22.72
N GLY A 57 -19.16 -17.17 21.42
CA GLY A 57 -18.25 -16.15 20.91
C GLY A 57 -16.92 -16.73 20.45
N ASN A 58 -16.06 -15.87 19.93
CA ASN A 58 -14.71 -16.20 19.49
C ASN A 58 -13.64 -15.73 20.49
N ASN A 59 -14.04 -15.12 21.62
CA ASN A 59 -13.13 -14.71 22.66
C ASN A 59 -13.03 -15.81 23.74
N PRO A 60 -11.87 -16.47 23.91
CA PRO A 60 -11.68 -17.49 24.94
C PRO A 60 -11.68 -16.93 26.37
N ALA A 61 -11.47 -15.61 26.54
CA ALA A 61 -11.48 -14.95 27.85
C ALA A 61 -12.27 -13.63 27.79
N PRO A 62 -13.62 -13.66 27.76
CA PRO A 62 -14.47 -12.47 27.68
C PRO A 62 -14.22 -11.46 28.81
N ALA A 63 -13.96 -11.93 30.03
CA ALA A 63 -13.68 -11.08 31.19
C ALA A 63 -12.44 -10.20 30.98
N ARG A 64 -11.42 -10.69 30.27
CA ARG A 64 -10.20 -9.93 30.00
C ARG A 64 -10.44 -8.73 29.09
N ALA A 65 -11.55 -8.67 28.35
CA ALA A 65 -11.86 -7.56 27.44
C ALA A 65 -12.57 -6.37 28.12
N LEU A 66 -12.81 -6.46 29.44
CA LEU A 66 -13.55 -5.44 30.18
C LEU A 66 -12.75 -4.14 30.40
N PRO A 67 -11.44 -4.16 30.77
CA PRO A 67 -10.65 -2.93 30.93
C PRO A 67 -10.63 -2.04 29.67
N ALA A 68 -10.44 -2.62 28.49
CA ALA A 68 -10.48 -1.92 27.21
C ALA A 68 -11.86 -1.30 26.94
N LEU A 69 -12.94 -2.01 27.28
CA LEU A 69 -14.28 -1.43 27.19
C LEU A 69 -14.52 -0.29 28.18
N GLN A 70 -14.02 -0.41 29.41
CA GLN A 70 -14.10 0.66 30.40
C GLN A 70 -13.35 1.90 29.91
N LEU A 71 -12.14 1.71 29.41
CA LEU A 71 -11.35 2.78 28.78
C LEU A 71 -12.12 3.42 27.60
N LEU A 72 -12.71 2.62 26.71
CA LEU A 72 -13.52 3.13 25.60
C LEU A 72 -14.74 3.90 26.09
N ALA A 73 -15.40 3.47 27.16
CA ALA A 73 -16.55 4.17 27.71
C ALA A 73 -16.18 5.57 28.20
N GLU A 74 -14.99 5.72 28.78
CA GLU A 74 -14.43 7.02 29.22
C GLU A 74 -13.99 7.91 28.05
N VAL A 75 -13.51 7.32 26.96
CA VAL A 75 -12.98 8.05 25.78
C VAL A 75 -14.11 8.46 24.81
N ARG A 76 -15.18 7.69 24.71
CA ARG A 76 -16.24 7.89 23.70
C ARG A 76 -16.98 9.22 23.90
N GLY A 77 -16.70 10.18 23.03
CA GLY A 77 -17.39 11.46 22.99
C GLY A 77 -16.90 12.49 24.02
N ASP A 78 -15.87 12.14 24.81
CA ASP A 78 -15.19 13.06 25.73
C ASP A 78 -13.71 13.19 25.35
N GLY A 79 -13.42 14.22 24.55
CA GLY A 79 -12.05 14.48 24.09
C GLY A 79 -11.09 14.87 25.22
N ALA A 80 -11.58 15.54 26.27
CA ALA A 80 -10.75 15.94 27.40
C ALA A 80 -10.33 14.71 28.22
N ARG A 81 -11.29 13.83 28.51
CA ARG A 81 -11.01 12.56 29.19
C ARG A 81 -10.09 11.66 28.36
N ALA A 82 -10.30 11.62 27.05
CA ALA A 82 -9.43 10.90 26.13
C ALA A 82 -7.99 11.41 26.14
N ALA A 83 -7.81 12.74 26.15
CA ALA A 83 -6.50 13.37 26.24
C ALA A 83 -5.81 13.04 27.58
N GLN A 84 -6.55 13.06 28.69
CA GLN A 84 -6.04 12.68 30.02
C GLN A 84 -5.59 11.22 30.09
N LEU A 85 -6.41 10.27 29.62
CA LEU A 85 -6.06 8.84 29.65
C LEU A 85 -4.88 8.54 28.73
N SER A 86 -4.82 9.17 27.56
CA SER A 86 -3.64 9.09 26.69
C SER A 86 -2.39 9.69 27.36
N ALA A 87 -2.52 10.76 28.14
CA ALA A 87 -1.41 11.38 28.85
C ALA A 87 -0.92 10.49 29.99
N LEU A 88 -1.84 9.90 30.77
CA LEU A 88 -1.51 8.94 31.82
C LEU A 88 -0.80 7.71 31.26
N LEU A 89 -1.24 7.17 30.12
CA LEU A 89 -0.55 6.07 29.45
C LEU A 89 0.87 6.47 29.01
N ALA A 90 1.07 7.71 28.55
CA ALA A 90 2.40 8.24 28.19
C ALA A 90 3.30 8.40 29.42
N ALA A 91 2.76 8.96 30.50
CA ALA A 91 3.46 9.09 31.76
C ALA A 91 3.85 7.71 32.31
N ARG A 92 2.94 6.73 32.22
CA ARG A 92 3.17 5.35 32.61
C ARG A 92 4.30 4.69 31.82
N ALA A 93 4.38 4.94 30.52
CA ALA A 93 5.49 4.49 29.67
C ALA A 93 6.83 5.11 30.10
N ALA A 94 6.83 6.41 30.41
CA ALA A 94 8.04 7.18 30.67
C ALA A 94 8.58 7.02 32.10
N VAL A 95 7.70 6.84 33.09
CA VAL A 95 8.04 6.70 34.51
C VAL A 95 8.19 5.23 34.94
N GLY A 96 7.40 4.33 34.34
CA GLY A 96 7.39 2.89 34.64
C GLY A 96 6.29 2.45 35.61
N ASP A 97 6.36 1.19 36.05
CA ASP A 97 5.27 0.46 36.73
C ASP A 97 4.84 1.03 38.09
N ARG A 98 5.66 1.89 38.68
CA ARG A 98 5.37 2.49 40.00
C ARG A 98 4.42 3.67 39.93
N LEU A 99 4.15 4.23 38.75
CA LEU A 99 3.39 5.48 38.62
C LEU A 99 2.03 5.41 39.30
N ALA A 100 1.27 4.32 39.12
CA ALA A 100 -0.04 4.16 39.73
C ALA A 100 0.03 4.09 41.27
N GLU A 101 1.02 3.39 41.82
CA GLU A 101 1.26 3.34 43.27
C GLU A 101 1.66 4.70 43.83
N ASP A 102 2.58 5.39 43.16
CA ASP A 102 3.07 6.69 43.59
C ASP A 102 1.94 7.74 43.54
N LEU A 103 1.05 7.67 42.53
CA LEU A 103 -0.15 8.52 42.45
C LEU A 103 -1.18 8.22 43.56
N ARG A 104 -1.22 7.00 44.12
CA ARG A 104 -2.07 6.68 45.28
C ARG A 104 -1.50 7.23 46.58
N VAL A 105 -0.18 7.25 46.73
CA VAL A 105 0.50 7.66 47.97
C VAL A 105 0.71 9.17 48.05
N ASP A 106 1.31 9.76 47.02
CA ASP A 106 1.59 11.19 46.93
C ASP A 106 1.44 11.66 45.47
N PRO A 107 0.20 12.01 45.05
CA PRO A 107 -0.07 12.50 43.71
C PRO A 107 0.83 13.68 43.31
N ALA A 108 1.15 14.58 44.24
CA ALA A 108 1.90 15.79 43.94
C ALA A 108 3.38 15.49 43.64
N GLU A 109 4.02 14.57 44.37
CA GLU A 109 5.37 14.09 44.00
C GLU A 109 5.34 13.27 42.72
N ALA A 110 4.38 12.38 42.55
CA ALA A 110 4.28 11.55 41.34
C ALA A 110 4.12 12.40 40.07
N ILE A 111 3.29 13.45 40.09
CA ILE A 111 3.14 14.41 38.99
C ILE A 111 4.44 15.18 38.74
N ARG A 112 5.12 15.66 39.80
CA ARG A 112 6.42 16.33 39.67
C ARG A 112 7.49 15.38 39.11
N ALA A 113 7.42 14.09 39.44
CA ALA A 113 8.28 13.07 38.86
C ALA A 113 7.99 12.88 37.37
N ALA A 114 6.73 12.67 37.01
CA ALA A 114 6.31 12.56 35.61
C ALA A 114 6.75 13.77 34.77
N ARG A 115 6.64 14.99 35.31
CA ARG A 115 7.09 16.23 34.64
C ARG A 115 8.59 16.24 34.31
N ARG A 116 9.45 15.57 35.11
CA ARG A 116 10.89 15.42 34.79
C ARG A 116 11.13 14.52 33.58
N HIS A 117 10.22 13.58 33.33
CA HIS A 117 10.27 12.69 32.18
C HIS A 117 9.57 13.27 30.95
N ASP A 118 8.74 14.31 31.08
CA ASP A 118 8.00 14.93 29.97
C ASP A 118 8.84 15.90 29.12
N PHE A 119 9.91 15.39 28.47
CA PHE A 119 10.83 16.22 27.69
C PHE A 119 10.23 16.80 26.40
N LEU A 120 9.13 16.25 25.89
CA LEU A 120 8.37 16.82 24.76
C LEU A 120 7.19 17.70 25.20
N GLY A 121 6.96 17.88 26.50
CA GLY A 121 5.84 18.67 27.03
C GLY A 121 4.50 18.19 26.48
N CYS A 122 4.25 16.89 26.57
CA CYS A 122 3.13 16.23 25.93
C CYS A 122 2.16 15.55 26.90
N PHE A 123 2.46 15.36 28.19
CA PHE A 123 1.53 14.70 29.11
C PHE A 123 1.44 15.28 30.52
N ALA A 124 2.44 15.99 31.04
CA ALA A 124 2.49 16.34 32.46
C ALA A 124 1.33 17.25 32.89
N ASP A 125 0.99 18.24 32.06
CA ASP A 125 -0.10 19.18 32.34
C ASP A 125 -1.47 18.47 32.31
N GLU A 126 -1.68 17.53 31.39
CA GLU A 126 -2.92 16.76 31.33
C GLU A 126 -3.06 15.77 32.49
N VAL A 127 -1.95 15.16 32.93
CA VAL A 127 -1.94 14.30 34.12
C VAL A 127 -2.25 15.10 35.38
N GLU A 128 -1.70 16.31 35.51
CA GLU A 128 -1.98 17.22 36.62
C GLU A 128 -3.46 17.67 36.64
N ALA A 129 -4.08 17.80 35.46
CA ALA A 129 -5.49 18.16 35.33
C ALA A 129 -6.47 17.01 35.60
N VAL A 130 -6.00 15.79 35.90
CA VAL A 130 -6.89 14.66 36.21
C VAL A 130 -7.45 14.83 37.63
N ALA A 131 -8.78 14.85 37.75
CA ALA A 131 -9.45 15.03 39.04
C ALA A 131 -9.17 13.90 40.04
N GLU A 132 -9.18 12.65 39.58
CA GLU A 132 -8.89 11.45 40.37
C GLU A 132 -7.77 10.64 39.70
N PRO A 133 -6.50 11.10 39.83
CA PRO A 133 -5.40 10.55 39.07
C PRO A 133 -5.07 9.10 39.43
N ALA A 134 -5.25 8.71 40.70
CA ALA A 134 -5.07 7.34 41.16
C ALA A 134 -6.07 6.38 40.51
N VAL A 135 -7.36 6.72 40.47
CA VAL A 135 -8.41 5.90 39.86
C VAL A 135 -8.18 5.76 38.35
N ALA A 136 -7.81 6.85 37.69
CA ALA A 136 -7.50 6.82 36.27
C ALA A 136 -6.22 6.03 35.97
N ALA A 137 -5.22 6.06 36.86
CA ALA A 137 -4.00 5.27 36.73
C ALA A 137 -4.28 3.77 36.91
N ASP A 138 -5.09 3.37 37.89
CA ASP A 138 -5.46 1.96 38.08
C ASP A 138 -6.24 1.43 36.84
N LEU A 139 -7.14 2.23 36.26
CA LEU A 139 -7.78 1.90 34.97
C LEU A 139 -6.76 1.70 33.84
N VAL A 140 -5.73 2.54 33.78
CA VAL A 140 -4.65 2.41 32.78
C VAL A 140 -3.81 1.16 33.03
N GLU A 141 -3.50 0.79 34.27
CA GLU A 141 -2.79 -0.46 34.58
C GLU A 141 -3.59 -1.69 34.14
N ASP A 142 -4.88 -1.74 34.49
CA ASP A 142 -5.76 -2.85 34.09
C ASP A 142 -5.84 -2.97 32.56
N PHE A 143 -5.89 -1.83 31.87
CA PHE A 143 -5.88 -1.79 30.41
C PHE A 143 -4.53 -2.24 29.81
N VAL A 144 -3.40 -1.81 30.38
CA VAL A 144 -2.05 -2.23 29.94
C VAL A 144 -1.85 -3.74 30.12
N ASP A 145 -2.30 -4.30 31.26
CA ASP A 145 -2.25 -5.75 31.50
C ASP A 145 -3.14 -6.52 30.51
N GLU A 146 -4.31 -5.99 30.16
CA GLU A 146 -5.15 -6.56 29.10
C GLU A 146 -4.44 -6.59 27.75
N GLN A 147 -3.83 -5.47 27.34
CA GLN A 147 -3.18 -5.35 26.03
C GLN A 147 -1.81 -6.02 25.96
N PHE A 148 -1.33 -6.61 27.07
CA PHE A 148 -0.02 -7.25 27.19
C PHE A 148 1.17 -6.31 27.01
N GLY A 149 0.99 -5.02 27.28
CA GLY A 149 2.08 -4.05 27.15
C GLY A 149 1.62 -2.64 26.85
N VAL A 150 2.53 -1.70 27.12
CA VAL A 150 2.28 -0.26 26.93
C VAL A 150 2.25 0.12 25.45
N SER A 151 3.08 -0.54 24.62
CA SER A 151 3.10 -0.27 23.17
C SER A 151 1.79 -0.69 22.51
N GLU A 152 1.32 -1.90 22.83
CA GLU A 152 0.06 -2.47 22.36
C GLU A 152 -1.13 -1.64 22.85
N ALA A 153 -1.08 -1.20 24.12
CA ALA A 153 -2.07 -0.29 24.70
C ALA A 153 -2.13 1.06 23.96
N PHE A 154 -0.98 1.62 23.57
CA PHE A 154 -0.92 2.86 22.80
C PHE A 154 -1.53 2.69 21.42
N ASP A 155 -1.07 1.69 20.66
CA ASP A 155 -1.58 1.42 19.32
C ASP A 155 -3.10 1.22 19.33
N TRP A 156 -3.58 0.43 20.30
CA TRP A 156 -5.00 0.18 20.47
C TRP A 156 -5.77 1.45 20.84
N LEU A 157 -5.30 2.22 21.82
CA LEU A 157 -5.97 3.46 22.24
C LEU A 157 -6.03 4.46 21.07
N THR A 158 -4.95 4.59 20.31
CA THR A 158 -4.92 5.46 19.13
C THR A 158 -5.93 5.01 18.09
N ASP A 159 -5.95 3.74 17.70
CA ASP A 159 -6.75 3.25 16.58
C ASP A 159 -8.23 3.03 16.96
N GLU A 160 -8.48 2.30 18.04
CA GLU A 160 -9.82 1.90 18.46
C GLU A 160 -10.50 2.94 19.37
N GLY A 161 -9.72 3.71 20.13
CA GLY A 161 -10.22 4.81 20.95
C GLY A 161 -10.31 6.12 20.17
N LEU A 162 -9.17 6.77 19.98
CA LEU A 162 -9.08 8.15 19.51
C LEU A 162 -9.55 8.30 18.06
N CYS A 163 -8.95 7.57 17.12
CA CYS A 163 -9.22 7.72 15.68
C CYS A 163 -10.64 7.28 15.29
N ARG A 164 -11.21 6.31 16.01
CA ARG A 164 -12.57 5.81 15.78
C ARG A 164 -13.64 6.70 16.39
N HIS A 165 -13.39 7.31 17.55
CA HIS A 165 -14.43 7.99 18.33
C HIS A 165 -14.29 9.51 18.45
N ILE A 166 -13.09 10.07 18.23
CA ILE A 166 -12.84 11.51 18.35
C ILE A 166 -12.69 12.14 16.95
N PRO A 167 -13.58 13.07 16.54
CA PRO A 167 -13.56 13.65 15.20
C PRO A 167 -12.23 14.28 14.78
N ALA A 168 -11.55 14.98 15.70
CA ALA A 168 -10.26 15.62 15.42
C ALA A 168 -9.18 14.59 15.02
N PHE A 169 -9.14 13.44 15.71
CA PHE A 169 -8.21 12.35 15.39
C PHE A 169 -8.60 11.64 14.08
N SER A 170 -9.89 11.37 13.89
CA SER A 170 -10.40 10.75 12.66
C SER A 170 -10.06 11.58 11.41
N ALA A 171 -10.13 12.90 11.50
CA ALA A 171 -9.80 13.81 10.41
C ALA A 171 -8.28 13.86 10.09
N ALA A 172 -7.43 13.63 11.10
CA ALA A 172 -5.98 13.72 11.00
C ALA A 172 -5.29 12.45 10.44
N VAL A 173 -6.00 11.33 10.36
CA VAL A 173 -5.41 10.05 9.95
C VAL A 173 -5.49 9.75 8.46
N ILE A 174 -4.44 9.08 7.96
CA ILE A 174 -4.39 8.45 6.64
C ILE A 174 -4.32 6.92 6.78
N THR A 175 -4.61 6.20 5.71
CA THR A 175 -4.54 4.72 5.70
C THR A 175 -3.12 4.21 5.98
N PRO A 176 -2.96 3.01 6.57
CA PRO A 176 -1.64 2.42 6.85
C PRO A 176 -0.73 2.37 5.63
N GLU A 177 -1.24 2.08 4.44
CA GLU A 177 -0.43 2.03 3.21
C GLU A 177 0.10 3.41 2.77
N ALA A 178 -0.66 4.47 3.06
CA ALA A 178 -0.24 5.83 2.78
C ALA A 178 0.74 6.35 3.84
N ALA A 179 0.51 5.98 5.11
CA ALA A 179 1.43 6.25 6.20
C ALA A 179 2.81 5.58 5.99
N ASP A 180 2.82 4.30 5.60
CA ASP A 180 4.03 3.53 5.28
C ASP A 180 4.80 4.15 4.09
N LEU A 181 4.09 4.65 3.07
CA LEU A 181 4.70 5.39 1.96
C LEU A 181 5.41 6.66 2.45
N VAL A 182 4.71 7.50 3.23
CA VAL A 182 5.25 8.77 3.72
C VAL A 182 6.46 8.53 4.61
N SER A 183 6.35 7.58 5.55
CA SER A 183 7.43 7.22 6.46
C SER A 183 8.68 6.73 5.72
N ARG A 184 8.53 5.72 4.84
CA ARG A 184 9.67 5.18 4.06
C ARG A 184 10.26 6.20 3.11
N ALA A 185 9.45 7.08 2.52
CA ALA A 185 9.96 8.15 1.68
C ALA A 185 10.76 9.17 2.50
N ALA A 186 10.26 9.56 3.68
CA ALA A 186 10.92 10.52 4.56
C ALA A 186 12.27 9.98 5.08
N THR A 187 12.29 8.75 5.60
CA THR A 187 13.51 8.14 6.12
C THR A 187 14.53 7.86 5.00
N ALA A 188 14.10 7.35 3.86
CA ALA A 188 15.00 7.08 2.73
C ALA A 188 15.60 8.36 2.10
N LEU A 189 14.89 9.49 2.20
CA LEU A 189 15.45 10.80 1.86
C LEU A 189 16.48 11.22 2.92
N ALA A 190 16.14 11.16 4.21
CA ALA A 190 17.01 11.59 5.30
C ALA A 190 18.33 10.81 5.39
N GLU A 191 18.33 9.54 4.99
CA GLU A 191 19.53 8.69 4.92
C GLU A 191 20.58 9.15 3.88
N ALA A 192 20.26 10.13 3.04
CA ALA A 192 21.24 10.73 2.14
C ALA A 192 22.15 11.75 2.82
N ASP A 193 21.80 12.18 4.04
CA ASP A 193 22.54 13.18 4.81
C ASP A 193 23.47 12.50 5.81
N ALA A 194 24.56 13.19 6.15
CA ALA A 194 25.50 12.71 7.18
C ALA A 194 24.86 12.63 8.58
N ASP A 195 23.80 13.41 8.81
CA ASP A 195 23.05 13.50 10.05
C ASP A 195 21.55 13.35 9.75
N PRO A 196 21.07 12.10 9.59
CA PRO A 196 19.71 11.82 9.16
C PRO A 196 18.67 12.37 10.15
N GLY A 197 17.67 13.07 9.62
CA GLY A 197 16.59 13.60 10.45
C GLY A 197 15.30 13.84 9.69
N VAL A 198 14.18 13.49 10.31
CA VAL A 198 12.83 13.76 9.77
C VAL A 198 12.04 14.61 10.77
N LEU A 199 11.38 15.66 10.28
CA LEU A 199 10.54 16.54 11.10
C LEU A 199 9.08 16.47 10.63
N ASP A 200 8.16 16.18 11.54
CA ASP A 200 6.74 16.46 11.35
C ASP A 200 6.45 17.95 11.59
N ALA A 201 6.41 18.75 10.52
CA ALA A 201 6.16 20.18 10.60
C ALA A 201 4.70 20.51 10.87
N SER A 202 3.77 19.63 10.48
CA SER A 202 2.35 19.83 10.81
C SER A 202 2.05 19.56 12.29
N GLY A 203 2.93 18.85 12.98
CA GLY A 203 2.75 18.41 14.37
C GLY A 203 1.65 17.37 14.54
N THR A 204 0.99 16.93 13.47
CA THR A 204 -0.18 16.05 13.46
C THR A 204 0.05 14.76 12.67
N GLY A 205 1.30 14.45 12.34
CA GLY A 205 1.77 13.33 11.55
C GLY A 205 1.67 11.95 12.19
N LEU A 206 0.74 11.75 13.15
CA LEU A 206 0.64 10.55 13.98
C LEU A 206 0.60 9.25 13.17
N SER A 207 0.00 9.26 11.98
CA SER A 207 -0.14 8.06 11.16
C SER A 207 1.21 7.59 10.61
N TRP A 208 1.99 8.48 10.00
CA TRP A 208 3.23 8.10 9.34
C TRP A 208 4.39 7.95 10.33
N MET A 209 4.40 8.73 11.41
CA MET A 209 5.45 8.62 12.44
C MET A 209 5.45 7.25 13.13
N ARG A 210 4.27 6.65 13.35
CA ARG A 210 4.14 5.27 13.88
C ARG A 210 4.73 4.19 12.96
N CYS A 211 4.95 4.51 11.68
CA CYS A 211 5.56 3.59 10.73
C CYS A 211 7.09 3.71 10.66
N ILE A 212 7.71 4.64 11.39
CA ILE A 212 9.17 4.72 11.48
C ILE A 212 9.65 3.48 12.26
N ALA A 213 10.65 2.79 11.72
CA ALA A 213 11.20 1.61 12.36
C ALA A 213 11.86 1.99 13.70
N PRO A 214 11.64 1.24 14.79
CA PRO A 214 12.16 1.58 16.12
C PRO A 214 13.70 1.54 16.20
N ASP A 215 14.35 0.84 15.28
CA ASP A 215 15.81 0.74 15.13
C ASP A 215 16.39 1.76 14.15
N TRP A 216 15.59 2.70 13.64
CA TRP A 216 16.08 3.77 12.78
C TRP A 216 16.95 4.76 13.57
N GLU A 217 18.20 4.94 13.16
CA GLU A 217 19.20 5.72 13.91
C GLU A 217 19.09 7.25 13.72
N GLY A 218 18.18 7.71 12.86
CA GLY A 218 17.99 9.14 12.61
C GLY A 218 17.19 9.85 13.70
N ARG A 219 17.36 11.16 13.81
CA ARG A 219 16.54 11.98 14.71
C ARG A 219 15.11 12.13 14.17
N VAL A 220 14.12 12.11 15.06
CA VAL A 220 12.71 12.32 14.71
C VAL A 220 12.17 13.52 15.47
N GLY A 221 11.71 14.51 14.72
CA GLY A 221 11.21 15.77 15.24
C GLY A 221 9.71 15.88 15.14
N ALA A 222 9.09 16.54 16.11
CA ALA A 222 7.73 17.06 16.00
C ALA A 222 7.73 18.57 16.24
N ALA A 223 7.01 19.32 15.41
CA ALA A 223 6.81 20.75 15.63
C ALA A 223 6.00 21.00 16.92
N ARG A 224 6.32 22.10 17.62
CA ARG A 224 5.54 22.54 18.78
C ARG A 224 4.24 23.21 18.32
N VAL A 225 3.24 22.38 18.03
CA VAL A 225 1.88 22.77 17.66
C VAL A 225 0.93 22.43 18.81
N GLU A 226 -0.02 23.33 19.08
CA GLU A 226 -1.08 23.10 20.07
C GLU A 226 -2.23 22.27 19.50
N GLY A 227 -2.97 21.60 20.39
CA GLY A 227 -4.12 20.77 20.05
C GLY A 227 -3.93 19.28 20.34
N ASP A 228 -5.03 18.59 20.61
CA ASP A 228 -5.03 17.23 21.17
C ASP A 228 -4.29 16.22 20.28
N VAL A 229 -4.47 16.33 18.95
CA VAL A 229 -3.78 15.48 17.98
C VAL A 229 -2.27 15.70 18.03
N ALA A 230 -1.82 16.96 18.13
CA ALA A 230 -0.41 17.26 18.18
C ALA A 230 0.24 16.84 19.49
N ARG A 231 -0.47 17.01 20.61
CA ARG A 231 -0.04 16.49 21.91
C ARG A 231 0.07 14.97 21.90
N HIS A 232 -0.94 14.27 21.37
CA HIS A 232 -0.89 12.82 21.25
C HIS A 232 0.20 12.32 20.29
N THR A 233 0.47 13.03 19.19
CA THR A 233 1.59 12.74 18.28
C THR A 233 2.93 12.80 19.01
N ARG A 234 3.13 13.80 19.88
CA ARG A 234 4.32 13.89 20.73
C ARG A 234 4.37 12.76 21.77
N ARG A 235 3.24 12.33 22.34
CA ARG A 235 3.20 11.16 23.25
C ARG A 235 3.68 9.90 22.54
N LEU A 236 3.16 9.63 21.34
CA LEU A 236 3.59 8.50 20.51
C LEU A 236 5.09 8.55 20.24
N LEU A 237 5.60 9.73 19.88
CA LEU A 237 7.03 9.91 19.64
C LEU A 237 7.86 9.67 20.92
N GLN A 238 7.41 10.21 22.05
CA GLN A 238 8.12 10.07 23.32
C GLN A 238 8.22 8.61 23.81
N VAL A 239 7.22 7.79 23.52
CA VAL A 239 7.20 6.37 23.94
C VAL A 239 7.80 5.42 22.90
N SER A 240 8.15 5.92 21.71
CA SER A 240 8.61 5.09 20.58
C SER A 240 10.02 4.51 20.72
N GLY A 241 10.84 5.05 21.63
CA GLY A 241 12.26 4.70 21.77
C GLY A 241 13.19 5.35 20.73
N LEU A 242 12.65 6.15 19.79
CA LEU A 242 13.43 6.90 18.80
C LEU A 242 14.17 8.09 19.44
N ASP A 243 15.18 8.66 18.74
CA ASP A 243 15.79 9.96 19.11
C ASP A 243 14.82 11.11 18.83
N ALA A 244 13.84 11.22 19.74
CA ALA A 244 12.73 12.13 19.69
C ALA A 244 13.11 13.55 20.12
N ARG A 245 12.76 14.55 19.32
CA ARG A 245 13.05 15.97 19.62
C ARG A 245 11.85 16.86 19.37
N LEU A 246 11.69 17.85 20.24
CA LEU A 246 10.75 18.94 20.03
C LEU A 246 11.43 20.04 19.22
N ALA A 247 10.90 20.34 18.04
CA ALA A 247 11.46 21.33 17.15
C ALA A 247 10.83 22.71 17.37
N SER A 248 11.67 23.72 17.59
CA SER A 248 11.27 25.15 17.61
C SER A 248 11.17 25.75 16.21
N GLY A 249 11.64 25.04 15.19
CA GLY A 249 11.67 25.43 13.79
C GLY A 249 12.27 24.33 12.93
N GLU A 250 12.25 24.53 11.62
CA GLU A 250 12.65 23.51 10.65
C GLU A 250 14.16 23.50 10.37
N THR A 251 14.89 24.55 10.72
CA THR A 251 16.33 24.68 10.46
C THR A 251 17.11 23.50 11.05
N GLY A 252 18.01 22.92 10.24
CA GLY A 252 18.82 21.76 10.62
C GLY A 252 18.12 20.40 10.45
N TRP A 253 16.86 20.36 10.01
CA TRP A 253 16.20 19.11 9.65
C TRP A 253 16.33 18.87 8.14
N PRO A 254 17.00 17.79 7.68
CA PRO A 254 17.20 17.58 6.25
C PRO A 254 15.91 17.20 5.53
N VAL A 255 14.97 16.54 6.22
CA VAL A 255 13.66 16.17 5.69
C VAL A 255 12.55 16.72 6.57
N VAL A 256 11.58 17.38 5.93
CA VAL A 256 10.38 17.92 6.57
C VAL A 256 9.15 17.26 5.95
N VAL A 257 8.18 16.88 6.78
CA VAL A 257 6.91 16.30 6.33
C VAL A 257 5.77 17.19 6.81
N ASP A 258 4.89 17.57 5.88
CA ASP A 258 3.69 18.36 6.15
C ASP A 258 2.44 17.57 5.80
N THR A 259 1.64 17.25 6.82
CA THR A 259 0.33 16.61 6.65
C THR A 259 -0.76 17.69 6.67
N VAL A 260 -1.26 18.08 5.49
CA VAL A 260 -2.16 19.22 5.27
C VAL A 260 -3.55 18.78 4.79
N LEU A 261 -4.21 17.92 5.58
CA LEU A 261 -5.47 17.26 5.18
C LEU A 261 -6.68 18.21 5.17
N ASP A 262 -6.78 19.09 6.16
CA ASP A 262 -7.90 20.04 6.32
C ASP A 262 -7.55 21.49 6.01
N GLU A 263 -6.30 21.72 5.62
CA GLU A 263 -5.80 23.05 5.34
C GLU A 263 -6.33 23.61 4.02
N GLY A 264 -6.47 24.93 3.98
CA GLY A 264 -6.80 25.66 2.76
C GLY A 264 -5.70 25.54 1.71
N ARG A 265 -6.07 25.82 0.46
CA ARG A 265 -5.14 25.81 -0.69
C ARG A 265 -3.93 26.72 -0.47
N GLU A 266 -4.15 27.91 0.08
CA GLU A 266 -3.09 28.91 0.26
C GLU A 266 -2.08 28.44 1.30
N THR A 267 -2.55 28.01 2.48
CA THR A 267 -1.75 27.41 3.54
C THR A 267 -0.99 26.17 3.08
N THR A 268 -1.60 25.33 2.23
CA THR A 268 -0.94 24.15 1.63
C THR A 268 0.32 24.56 0.86
N PHE A 269 0.27 25.64 0.06
CA PHE A 269 1.42 26.07 -0.74
C PHE A 269 2.41 26.90 0.05
N GLU A 270 1.96 27.66 1.04
CA GLU A 270 2.85 28.31 2.00
C GLU A 270 3.72 27.25 2.70
N ARG A 271 3.11 26.19 3.23
CA ARG A 271 3.82 25.05 3.82
C ARG A 271 4.63 24.24 2.82
N ALA A 272 4.36 24.32 1.52
CA ALA A 272 5.20 23.67 0.51
C ALA A 272 6.51 24.44 0.23
N THR A 273 6.66 25.66 0.75
CA THR A 273 7.86 26.47 0.56
C THR A 273 9.00 25.95 1.44
N LEU A 274 10.21 25.92 0.91
CA LEU A 274 11.40 25.52 1.66
C LEU A 274 11.91 26.69 2.49
N THR A 275 12.26 26.40 3.75
CA THR A 275 12.90 27.36 4.65
C THR A 275 14.41 27.41 4.42
N ASP A 276 14.99 26.28 4.00
CA ASP A 276 16.40 26.12 3.66
C ASP A 276 16.52 25.28 2.38
N ASP A 277 17.35 25.74 1.43
CA ASP A 277 17.51 25.14 0.11
C ASP A 277 18.07 23.70 0.17
N SER A 278 18.78 23.33 1.23
CA SER A 278 19.29 21.97 1.44
C SER A 278 18.21 20.96 1.88
N GLN A 279 17.02 21.45 2.25
CA GLN A 279 15.94 20.60 2.75
C GLN A 279 15.16 19.92 1.64
N ARG A 280 14.62 18.75 1.97
CA ARG A 280 13.58 18.09 1.19
C ARG A 280 12.29 18.09 1.99
N ARG A 281 11.18 18.47 1.35
CA ARG A 281 9.87 18.48 1.96
C ARG A 281 8.92 17.50 1.27
N ILE A 282 8.23 16.69 2.06
CA ILE A 282 7.09 15.90 1.62
C ILE A 282 5.82 16.62 2.08
N VAL A 283 4.94 16.98 1.14
CA VAL A 283 3.63 17.56 1.47
C VAL A 283 2.54 16.59 1.06
N ILE A 284 1.73 16.11 2.01
CA ILE A 284 0.59 15.23 1.75
C ILE A 284 -0.72 15.93 2.08
N GLY A 285 -1.65 15.94 1.14
CA GLY A 285 -2.93 16.64 1.29
C GLY A 285 -3.93 16.35 0.17
N PRO A 286 -5.05 17.07 0.13
CA PRO A 286 -6.09 16.85 -0.87
C PRO A 286 -5.56 17.04 -2.30
N ALA A 287 -5.83 16.05 -3.17
CA ALA A 287 -5.44 16.08 -4.58
C ALA A 287 -6.05 17.28 -5.31
N ARG A 288 -7.21 17.80 -4.87
CA ARG A 288 -7.81 19.04 -5.41
C ARG A 288 -6.92 20.28 -5.31
N HIS A 289 -5.96 20.29 -4.39
CA HIS A 289 -5.01 21.39 -4.21
C HIS A 289 -3.70 21.05 -4.91
N LEU A 290 -3.18 19.85 -4.64
CA LEU A 290 -1.83 19.45 -5.04
C LEU A 290 -1.74 18.92 -6.49
N ALA A 291 -2.79 18.32 -7.05
CA ALA A 291 -2.68 17.64 -8.36
C ALA A 291 -3.78 18.02 -9.36
N ASP A 292 -5.02 18.20 -8.95
CA ASP A 292 -6.16 18.33 -9.85
C ASP A 292 -6.35 19.78 -10.35
N PRO A 293 -7.07 19.96 -11.47
CA PRO A 293 -7.29 21.29 -12.01
C PRO A 293 -8.16 22.11 -11.05
N SER A 294 -7.61 23.23 -10.58
CA SER A 294 -8.24 24.11 -9.59
C SER A 294 -8.45 25.54 -10.11
N GLY A 295 -8.56 25.70 -11.44
CA GLY A 295 -8.48 27.01 -12.09
C GLY A 295 -7.06 27.61 -12.04
N ARG A 296 -6.93 28.92 -12.30
CA ARG A 296 -5.64 29.64 -12.16
C ARG A 296 -5.21 29.63 -10.69
N CYS A 297 -3.98 29.19 -10.42
CA CYS A 297 -3.41 29.17 -9.08
C CYS A 297 -1.95 29.67 -9.13
N PRO A 298 -1.72 30.99 -9.00
CA PRO A 298 -0.40 31.58 -9.16
C PRO A 298 0.65 31.02 -8.20
N GLN A 299 0.31 30.72 -6.94
CA GLN A 299 1.27 30.18 -5.96
C GLN A 299 1.79 28.79 -6.39
N ARG A 300 0.87 27.88 -6.75
CA ARG A 300 1.21 26.54 -7.26
C ARG A 300 2.08 26.63 -8.52
N ASP A 301 1.66 27.49 -9.45
CA ASP A 301 2.33 27.65 -10.73
C ASP A 301 3.71 28.31 -10.56
N ALA A 302 3.90 29.16 -9.53
CA ALA A 302 5.19 29.73 -9.15
C ALA A 302 6.13 28.65 -8.59
N LEU A 303 5.69 27.85 -7.62
CA LEU A 303 6.50 26.74 -7.06
C LEU A 303 6.94 25.73 -8.14
N LEU A 304 6.05 25.41 -9.09
CA LEU A 304 6.40 24.58 -10.24
C LEU A 304 7.42 25.29 -11.15
N ARG A 305 7.19 26.56 -11.50
CA ARG A 305 8.09 27.33 -12.37
C ARG A 305 9.49 27.49 -11.78
N ASP A 306 9.56 27.64 -10.47
CA ASP A 306 10.80 27.78 -9.71
C ASP A 306 11.60 26.48 -9.60
N GLY A 307 11.06 25.34 -10.08
CA GLY A 307 11.79 24.06 -10.15
C GLY A 307 11.94 23.35 -8.80
N VAL A 308 11.35 23.87 -7.72
CA VAL A 308 11.43 23.27 -6.38
C VAL A 308 10.54 22.03 -6.24
N VAL A 309 9.40 21.98 -6.95
CA VAL A 309 8.52 20.79 -6.95
C VAL A 309 9.10 19.70 -7.83
N ARG A 310 9.80 18.75 -7.21
CA ARG A 310 10.46 17.61 -7.85
C ARG A 310 9.48 16.53 -8.27
N ALA A 311 8.53 16.16 -7.41
CA ALA A 311 7.57 15.11 -7.74
C ALA A 311 6.14 15.44 -7.31
N VAL A 312 5.17 14.93 -8.07
CA VAL A 312 3.74 15.01 -7.78
C VAL A 312 3.09 13.63 -7.99
N VAL A 313 2.60 13.03 -6.91
CA VAL A 313 2.02 11.68 -6.92
C VAL A 313 0.58 11.74 -6.45
N LYS A 314 -0.36 11.33 -7.28
CA LYS A 314 -1.77 11.15 -6.88
C LYS A 314 -1.95 9.76 -6.30
N LEU A 315 -2.49 9.68 -5.08
CA LEU A 315 -2.62 8.44 -4.33
C LEU A 315 -3.91 7.68 -4.68
N PRO A 316 -4.01 6.38 -4.35
CA PRO A 316 -5.25 5.62 -4.53
C PRO A 316 -6.44 6.22 -3.76
N ALA A 317 -7.65 5.87 -4.18
CA ALA A 317 -8.86 6.26 -3.47
C ALA A 317 -8.94 5.59 -2.10
N GLY A 318 -9.53 6.29 -1.13
CA GLY A 318 -9.73 5.77 0.22
C GLY A 318 -8.54 5.96 1.17
N CYS A 319 -7.47 6.65 0.75
CA CYS A 319 -6.31 6.92 1.62
C CYS A 319 -6.63 7.82 2.83
N ARG A 320 -7.83 8.43 2.88
CA ARG A 320 -8.35 9.19 4.03
C ARG A 320 -9.62 8.53 4.57
N PRO A 321 -9.57 7.78 5.68
CA PRO A 321 -10.72 7.05 6.21
C PRO A 321 -11.93 7.94 6.55
N ALA A 322 -11.71 9.14 7.12
CA ALA A 322 -12.79 10.08 7.44
C ALA A 322 -13.48 10.68 6.20
N HIS A 323 -12.76 10.75 5.07
CA HIS A 323 -13.29 11.25 3.80
C HIS A 323 -12.99 10.28 2.65
N PRO A 324 -13.63 9.11 2.57
CA PRO A 324 -13.25 8.04 1.62
C PRO A 324 -13.32 8.43 0.14
N ARG A 325 -14.06 9.49 -0.18
CA ARG A 325 -14.22 10.02 -1.55
C ARG A 325 -13.17 11.09 -1.90
N GLU A 326 -12.48 11.64 -0.92
CA GLU A 326 -11.42 12.60 -1.13
C GLU A 326 -10.16 11.86 -1.60
N LEU A 327 -9.62 12.26 -2.75
CA LEU A 327 -8.33 11.76 -3.22
C LEU A 327 -7.22 12.58 -2.59
N LEU A 328 -6.14 11.91 -2.18
CA LEU A 328 -4.94 12.55 -1.68
C LEU A 328 -3.87 12.61 -2.77
N ALA A 329 -2.93 13.55 -2.61
CA ALA A 329 -1.71 13.60 -3.39
C ALA A 329 -0.52 13.95 -2.49
N LEU A 330 0.66 13.60 -2.98
CA LEU A 330 1.95 13.84 -2.34
C LEU A 330 2.81 14.70 -3.27
N TRP A 331 3.36 15.77 -2.74
CA TRP A 331 4.43 16.54 -3.36
C TRP A 331 5.76 16.23 -2.71
N LEU A 332 6.81 16.13 -3.52
CA LEU A 332 8.20 16.23 -3.08
C LEU A 332 8.73 17.58 -3.53
N VAL A 333 9.14 18.41 -2.59
CA VAL A 333 9.80 19.69 -2.81
C VAL A 333 11.26 19.55 -2.36
N ALA A 334 12.20 20.08 -3.14
CA ALA A 334 13.62 20.07 -2.84
C ALA A 334 14.28 21.33 -3.41
N GLU A 335 15.59 21.47 -3.16
CA GLU A 335 16.44 22.54 -3.70
C GLU A 335 16.09 22.89 -5.15
N ARG A 336 16.11 24.16 -5.51
CA ARG A 336 15.85 24.61 -6.88
C ARG A 336 16.75 23.86 -7.88
N ASP A 337 16.17 23.49 -9.03
CA ASP A 337 16.96 22.94 -10.14
C ASP A 337 17.76 24.08 -10.79
N GLU A 338 19.06 23.91 -10.99
CA GLU A 338 19.91 24.93 -11.65
C GLU A 338 19.76 24.92 -13.18
N VAL A 339 19.02 23.97 -13.75
CA VAL A 339 18.76 23.93 -15.20
C VAL A 339 17.82 25.07 -15.63
N ALA A 340 17.87 25.45 -16.91
CA ALA A 340 16.96 26.45 -17.43
C ALA A 340 15.50 25.96 -17.37
N PHE A 341 14.55 26.89 -17.16
CA PHE A 341 13.12 26.57 -16.99
C PHE A 341 12.53 25.71 -18.12
N ASP A 342 13.00 25.88 -19.36
CA ASP A 342 12.54 25.09 -20.51
C ASP A 342 12.93 23.60 -20.43
N GLN A 343 13.91 23.28 -19.58
CA GLN A 343 14.43 21.95 -19.29
C GLN A 343 13.96 21.40 -17.94
N HIS A 344 13.30 22.22 -17.09
CA HIS A 344 12.75 21.76 -15.80
C HIS A 344 11.85 20.55 -16.01
N ARG A 345 12.05 19.53 -15.17
CA ARG A 345 11.24 18.32 -15.14
C ARG A 345 10.61 18.15 -13.77
N THR A 346 9.31 17.92 -13.78
CA THR A 346 8.57 17.44 -12.60
C THR A 346 8.21 15.99 -12.83
N TYR A 347 8.51 15.14 -11.85
CA TYR A 347 8.24 13.72 -11.90
C TYR A 347 6.83 13.43 -11.42
N VAL A 348 5.99 12.84 -12.27
CA VAL A 348 4.57 12.68 -11.95
C VAL A 348 4.17 11.21 -11.93
N ALA A 349 3.20 10.86 -11.08
CA ALA A 349 2.54 9.56 -11.12
C ALA A 349 1.06 9.68 -10.73
N ASP A 350 0.21 8.97 -11.47
CA ASP A 350 -1.19 8.80 -11.11
C ASP A 350 -1.41 7.35 -10.66
N LEU A 351 -1.56 7.16 -9.36
CA LEU A 351 -1.82 5.86 -8.75
C LEU A 351 -3.31 5.65 -8.46
N THR A 352 -4.18 6.49 -9.04
CA THR A 352 -5.63 6.32 -8.92
C THR A 352 -6.03 4.95 -9.46
N GLY A 353 -6.62 4.11 -8.60
CA GLY A 353 -7.05 2.75 -8.96
C GLY A 353 -5.95 1.68 -8.94
N VAL A 354 -4.73 2.04 -8.53
CA VAL A 354 -3.62 1.11 -8.27
C VAL A 354 -3.66 0.71 -6.79
N ARG A 355 -3.35 -0.55 -6.47
CA ARG A 355 -3.13 -0.98 -5.07
C ARG A 355 -1.67 -0.74 -4.69
N LEU A 356 -1.42 -0.16 -3.52
CA LEU A 356 -0.09 0.00 -2.94
C LEU A 356 0.36 -1.34 -2.35
N SER A 357 0.87 -2.24 -3.20
CA SER A 357 1.58 -3.42 -2.70
C SER A 357 2.96 -3.05 -2.17
N SER A 358 3.55 -3.89 -1.32
CA SER A 358 4.91 -3.71 -0.80
C SER A 358 5.93 -3.44 -1.91
N THR A 359 5.90 -4.20 -3.00
CA THR A 359 6.77 -3.98 -4.17
C THR A 359 6.55 -2.61 -4.82
N LYS A 360 5.29 -2.18 -4.96
CA LYS A 360 4.96 -0.89 -5.58
C LYS A 360 5.40 0.28 -4.69
N LEU A 361 5.27 0.13 -3.38
CA LEU A 361 5.77 1.08 -2.39
C LEU A 361 7.28 1.20 -2.46
N SER A 362 8.02 0.10 -2.44
CA SER A 362 9.49 0.11 -2.59
C SER A 362 9.95 0.77 -3.89
N ASP A 363 9.31 0.45 -5.01
CA ASP A 363 9.63 1.07 -6.31
C ASP A 363 9.38 2.58 -6.29
N LEU A 364 8.27 3.03 -5.68
CA LEU A 364 7.91 4.44 -5.56
C LEU A 364 8.87 5.21 -4.63
N VAL A 365 9.20 4.64 -3.48
CA VAL A 365 10.15 5.24 -2.53
C VAL A 365 11.52 5.41 -3.18
N ALA A 366 11.98 4.41 -3.92
CA ALA A 366 13.26 4.49 -4.63
C ALA A 366 13.25 5.60 -5.70
N ASP A 367 12.13 5.77 -6.42
CA ASP A 367 11.96 6.84 -7.39
C ASP A 367 11.86 8.23 -6.71
N LEU A 368 11.12 8.37 -5.61
CA LEU A 368 11.04 9.62 -4.84
C LEU A 368 12.40 10.04 -4.29
N ARG A 369 13.17 9.10 -3.73
CA ARG A 369 14.54 9.33 -3.28
C ARG A 369 15.41 9.90 -4.40
N ALA A 370 15.40 9.27 -5.57
CA ALA A 370 16.18 9.75 -6.71
C ALA A 370 15.70 11.11 -7.25
N ALA A 371 14.40 11.38 -7.21
CA ALA A 371 13.88 12.70 -7.58
C ALA A 371 14.34 13.80 -6.62
N GLY A 372 14.54 13.48 -5.34
CA GLY A 372 14.97 14.41 -4.29
C GLY A 372 16.48 14.71 -4.24
N LEU A 373 17.35 13.80 -4.69
CA LEU A 373 18.82 13.89 -4.51
C LEU A 373 19.59 14.53 -5.69
N GLY A 374 18.89 15.19 -6.61
CA GLY A 374 19.52 16.03 -7.65
C GLY A 374 19.87 15.32 -8.97
N MET A 375 20.43 16.08 -9.92
CA MET A 375 20.52 15.67 -11.35
C MET A 375 21.42 14.45 -11.62
N ALA A 376 22.44 14.20 -10.81
CA ALA A 376 23.33 13.05 -10.99
C ALA A 376 22.58 11.71 -10.83
N GLU A 377 21.76 11.62 -9.77
CA GLU A 377 20.89 10.47 -9.48
C GLU A 377 19.79 10.28 -10.54
N GLN A 378 19.36 11.37 -11.18
CA GLN A 378 18.28 11.36 -12.17
C GLN A 378 18.75 10.92 -13.57
N ARG A 379 19.95 11.32 -14.00
CA ARG A 379 20.39 11.29 -15.42
C ARG A 379 20.51 9.91 -16.06
N HIS A 380 20.50 8.82 -15.28
CA HIS A 380 20.60 7.45 -15.81
C HIS A 380 19.61 6.48 -15.16
N ARG A 381 18.63 7.01 -14.42
CA ARG A 381 17.67 6.19 -13.69
C ARG A 381 16.56 5.66 -14.60
N ARG A 382 16.25 4.38 -14.44
CA ARG A 382 15.02 3.79 -14.97
C ARG A 382 13.89 3.99 -13.96
N TRP A 383 13.00 4.92 -14.26
CA TRP A 383 11.81 5.20 -13.44
C TRP A 383 10.80 4.06 -13.54
N ARG A 384 10.39 3.52 -12.39
CA ARG A 384 9.47 2.37 -12.30
C ARG A 384 8.03 2.78 -12.05
N VAL A 385 7.85 3.88 -11.32
CA VAL A 385 6.53 4.42 -10.94
C VAL A 385 6.38 5.85 -11.43
N LEU A 386 7.37 6.70 -11.18
CA LEU A 386 7.33 8.08 -11.64
C LEU A 386 7.60 8.19 -13.15
N ARG A 387 7.15 9.27 -13.77
CA ARG A 387 7.57 9.65 -15.13
C ARG A 387 8.04 11.11 -15.18
N PRO A 388 9.16 11.42 -15.84
CA PRO A 388 9.59 12.80 -16.02
C PRO A 388 8.71 13.52 -17.05
N VAL A 389 8.18 14.69 -16.70
CA VAL A 389 7.43 15.57 -17.62
C VAL A 389 8.01 16.97 -17.57
N LEU A 390 8.14 17.63 -18.73
CA LEU A 390 8.58 19.02 -18.76
C LEU A 390 7.59 19.92 -18.02
N THR A 391 8.07 20.69 -17.05
CA THR A 391 7.21 21.49 -16.16
C THR A 391 6.39 22.53 -16.94
N ARG A 392 6.95 23.11 -18.01
CA ARG A 392 6.20 23.99 -18.93
C ARG A 392 4.97 23.32 -19.58
N ARG A 393 5.01 21.99 -19.83
CA ARG A 393 3.86 21.24 -20.39
C ARG A 393 2.78 21.04 -19.33
N ILE A 394 3.18 20.82 -18.07
CA ILE A 394 2.27 20.76 -16.94
C ILE A 394 1.54 22.10 -16.77
N LEU A 395 2.30 23.20 -16.76
CA LEU A 395 1.76 24.56 -16.59
C LEU A 395 0.87 25.02 -17.75
N ALA A 396 1.12 24.55 -18.97
CA ALA A 396 0.27 24.83 -20.12
C ALA A 396 -1.02 23.99 -20.15
N GLY A 397 -1.08 22.89 -19.39
CA GLY A 397 -2.22 21.98 -19.37
C GLY A 397 -3.36 22.50 -18.50
N ALA A 398 -4.61 22.32 -18.96
CA ALA A 398 -5.81 22.61 -18.18
C ALA A 398 -6.27 21.42 -17.29
N GLY A 399 -5.58 20.29 -17.35
CA GLY A 399 -5.92 19.05 -16.63
C GLY A 399 -5.20 18.88 -15.31
N SER A 400 -5.28 17.67 -14.75
CA SER A 400 -4.50 17.29 -13.55
C SER A 400 -2.99 17.35 -13.86
N LEU A 401 -2.17 17.76 -12.90
CA LEU A 401 -0.70 17.78 -13.04
C LEU A 401 -0.13 16.38 -13.33
N VAL A 402 -0.82 15.34 -12.85
CA VAL A 402 -0.47 13.94 -13.09
C VAL A 402 -1.19 13.33 -14.29
N ALA A 403 -2.03 14.10 -14.98
CA ALA A 403 -2.71 13.60 -16.17
C ALA A 403 -1.68 13.15 -17.21
N PRO A 404 -1.91 12.04 -17.92
CA PRO A 404 -1.13 11.78 -19.11
C PRO A 404 -1.31 12.99 -20.04
N PRO A 405 -0.23 13.53 -20.62
CA PRO A 405 -0.34 14.68 -21.51
C PRO A 405 -1.37 14.37 -22.59
N VAL A 406 -2.32 15.29 -22.79
CA VAL A 406 -3.22 15.23 -23.95
C VAL A 406 -2.32 15.28 -25.17
N ALA A 407 -2.38 14.23 -25.98
CA ALA A 407 -1.53 14.00 -27.13
C ALA A 407 -1.53 15.20 -28.07
N SER A 408 -0.58 16.12 -27.86
CA SER A 408 -0.04 16.93 -28.93
C SER A 408 0.94 16.00 -29.65
N ALA A 409 0.65 15.73 -30.92
CA ALA A 409 1.46 14.88 -31.78
C ALA A 409 2.95 15.15 -31.55
N SER A 410 3.69 14.09 -31.18
CA SER A 410 5.10 14.05 -30.75
C SER A 410 5.32 13.91 -29.23
N GLU A 411 4.97 12.72 -28.72
CA GLU A 411 5.69 12.07 -27.63
C GLU A 411 5.92 10.62 -28.03
N ASP A 412 7.19 10.19 -27.99
CA ASP A 412 7.58 8.80 -28.19
C ASP A 412 6.94 7.95 -27.07
N PRO A 413 6.03 7.01 -27.39
CA PRO A 413 5.67 5.96 -26.45
C PRO A 413 6.94 5.20 -26.09
N VAL A 414 7.01 4.57 -24.91
CA VAL A 414 8.08 3.62 -24.55
C VAL A 414 8.36 2.74 -25.76
N ARG A 415 9.43 3.03 -26.50
CA ARG A 415 9.81 2.25 -27.68
C ARG A 415 10.47 1.00 -27.15
N VAL A 416 9.67 -0.03 -26.90
CA VAL A 416 10.22 -1.37 -26.77
C VAL A 416 10.89 -1.68 -28.09
N THR A 417 12.22 -1.76 -28.09
CA THR A 417 12.96 -1.99 -29.32
C THR A 417 12.78 -3.45 -29.76
N PRO A 418 12.90 -3.76 -31.07
CA PRO A 418 12.93 -5.15 -31.53
C PRO A 418 13.94 -6.02 -30.78
N ALA A 419 15.08 -5.45 -30.38
CA ALA A 419 16.11 -6.14 -29.59
C ALA A 419 15.61 -6.53 -28.19
N GLN A 420 14.94 -5.61 -27.48
CA GLN A 420 14.38 -5.88 -26.15
C GLN A 420 13.26 -6.93 -26.19
N LEU A 421 12.43 -6.93 -27.25
CA LEU A 421 11.42 -7.97 -27.46
C LEU A 421 12.06 -9.32 -27.78
N ALA A 422 13.16 -9.35 -28.54
CA ALA A 422 13.88 -10.58 -28.84
C ALA A 422 14.51 -11.20 -27.58
N GLU A 423 15.11 -10.37 -26.73
CA GLU A 423 15.65 -10.79 -25.42
C GLU A 423 14.54 -11.36 -24.52
N SER A 424 13.43 -10.63 -24.38
CA SER A 424 12.28 -11.09 -23.57
C SER A 424 11.66 -12.39 -24.10
N ALA A 425 11.65 -12.58 -25.42
CA ALA A 425 11.18 -13.81 -26.04
C ALA A 425 12.12 -14.99 -25.73
N ALA A 426 13.45 -14.77 -25.79
CA ALA A 426 14.44 -15.79 -25.44
C ALA A 426 14.31 -16.23 -23.97
N ASP A 427 14.15 -15.29 -23.05
CA ASP A 427 13.93 -15.58 -21.62
C ASP A 427 12.64 -16.38 -21.37
N ALA A 428 11.59 -16.10 -22.15
CA ALA A 428 10.34 -16.85 -22.12
C ALA A 428 10.41 -18.22 -22.83
N GLY A 429 11.55 -18.56 -23.44
CA GLY A 429 11.72 -19.78 -24.23
C GLY A 429 10.87 -19.79 -25.49
N ILE A 430 10.63 -18.63 -26.10
CA ILE A 430 9.85 -18.44 -27.33
C ILE A 430 10.80 -17.99 -28.44
N THR A 431 10.70 -18.63 -29.61
CA THR A 431 11.41 -18.14 -30.80
C THR A 431 10.84 -16.79 -31.21
N ALA A 432 11.63 -15.72 -31.08
CA ALA A 432 11.17 -14.38 -31.40
C ALA A 432 10.70 -14.29 -32.88
N PRO A 433 9.55 -13.67 -33.18
CA PRO A 433 9.15 -13.43 -34.56
C PRO A 433 10.13 -12.44 -35.23
N ARG A 434 10.16 -12.40 -36.57
CA ARG A 434 10.99 -11.43 -37.29
C ARG A 434 10.44 -10.02 -37.05
N MET A 435 11.15 -9.24 -36.25
CA MET A 435 10.76 -7.88 -35.87
C MET A 435 11.71 -6.85 -36.50
N ALA A 436 11.15 -5.75 -36.97
CA ALA A 436 11.89 -4.57 -37.43
C ALA A 436 11.34 -3.33 -36.73
N ALA A 437 12.16 -2.30 -36.56
CA ALA A 437 11.69 -1.04 -36.02
C ALA A 437 10.63 -0.46 -36.97
N GLY A 438 9.46 -0.10 -36.43
CA GLY A 438 8.41 0.54 -37.23
C GLY A 438 8.87 1.91 -37.71
N THR A 439 8.72 2.17 -39.01
CA THR A 439 8.86 3.50 -39.60
C THR A 439 7.47 4.02 -39.94
N GLY A 440 7.18 5.28 -39.60
CA GLY A 440 5.89 5.94 -39.88
C GLY A 440 5.02 6.23 -38.66
N ALA A 441 3.86 6.84 -38.91
CA ALA A 441 2.88 7.19 -37.88
C ALA A 441 2.28 5.94 -37.24
N PRO A 442 1.85 6.01 -35.95
CA PRO A 442 1.15 4.91 -35.31
C PRO A 442 -0.15 4.57 -36.07
N PRO A 443 -0.58 3.29 -36.04
CA PRO A 443 -1.82 2.89 -36.67
C PRO A 443 -3.01 3.69 -36.13
N SER A 444 -3.94 4.05 -37.02
CA SER A 444 -5.18 4.71 -36.62
C SER A 444 -6.01 3.79 -35.72
N THR A 445 -6.86 4.37 -34.88
CA THR A 445 -7.73 3.62 -33.97
C THR A 445 -9.19 3.80 -34.34
N VAL A 446 -9.98 2.74 -34.18
CA VAL A 446 -11.44 2.75 -34.35
C VAL A 446 -12.11 2.37 -33.04
N THR A 447 -13.31 2.92 -32.81
CA THR A 447 -14.11 2.52 -31.65
C THR A 447 -14.75 1.15 -31.89
N VAL A 448 -15.09 0.43 -30.82
CA VAL A 448 -15.88 -0.81 -30.91
C VAL A 448 -17.22 -0.56 -31.61
N GLN A 449 -17.85 0.59 -31.40
CA GLN A 449 -19.06 0.97 -32.12
C GLN A 449 -18.83 1.08 -33.63
N THR A 450 -17.77 1.76 -34.05
CA THR A 450 -17.37 1.88 -35.46
C THR A 450 -17.03 0.50 -36.04
N ALA A 451 -16.28 -0.33 -35.31
CA ALA A 451 -15.97 -1.70 -35.72
C ALA A 451 -17.23 -2.56 -35.89
N ARG A 452 -18.25 -2.38 -35.04
CA ARG A 452 -19.56 -3.04 -35.20
C ARG A 452 -20.32 -2.53 -36.43
N GLN A 453 -20.25 -1.23 -36.72
CA GLN A 453 -20.88 -0.64 -37.91
C GLN A 453 -20.22 -1.15 -39.20
N HIS A 454 -18.91 -1.36 -39.20
CA HIS A 454 -18.18 -1.98 -40.31
C HIS A 454 -18.37 -3.51 -40.40
N GLY A 455 -19.05 -4.14 -39.45
CA GLY A 455 -19.26 -5.59 -39.43
C GLY A 455 -18.06 -6.40 -38.91
N TRP A 456 -16.95 -5.76 -38.52
CA TRP A 456 -15.75 -6.43 -37.99
C TRP A 456 -15.97 -7.08 -36.63
N VAL A 457 -16.97 -6.61 -35.87
CA VAL A 457 -17.31 -7.16 -34.56
C VAL A 457 -18.82 -7.40 -34.46
N LYS A 458 -19.21 -8.63 -34.11
CA LYS A 458 -20.57 -9.00 -33.78
C LYS A 458 -20.72 -9.16 -32.26
N MET A 459 -21.74 -8.53 -31.69
CA MET A 459 -22.03 -8.67 -30.25
C MET A 459 -22.83 -9.94 -29.99
N ILE A 460 -22.36 -10.74 -29.05
CA ILE A 460 -23.09 -11.84 -28.41
C ILE A 460 -23.71 -11.29 -27.14
N SER A 461 -25.04 -11.23 -27.09
CA SER A 461 -25.75 -10.69 -25.92
C SER A 461 -25.77 -11.72 -24.79
N GLY A 462 -25.47 -11.27 -23.57
CA GLY A 462 -25.63 -12.10 -22.39
C GLY A 462 -27.10 -12.44 -22.14
N VAL A 463 -27.36 -13.71 -21.83
CA VAL A 463 -28.69 -14.24 -21.53
C VAL A 463 -28.96 -14.13 -20.03
N ARG A 464 -30.15 -13.70 -19.65
CA ARG A 464 -30.55 -13.70 -18.23
C ARG A 464 -30.87 -15.12 -17.80
N LEU A 465 -30.01 -15.70 -16.98
CA LEU A 465 -30.19 -17.01 -16.40
C LEU A 465 -30.98 -16.86 -15.09
N GLY A 466 -32.13 -17.53 -14.99
CA GLY A 466 -32.90 -17.63 -13.73
C GLY A 466 -32.22 -18.58 -12.74
N ALA A 467 -32.56 -18.45 -11.46
CA ALA A 467 -32.02 -19.28 -10.37
C ALA A 467 -32.42 -20.78 -10.45
N GLU A 468 -33.34 -21.14 -11.34
CA GLU A 468 -33.96 -22.47 -11.45
C GLU A 468 -33.34 -23.37 -12.52
N LEU A 469 -32.19 -22.98 -13.11
CA LEU A 469 -31.54 -23.83 -14.11
C LEU A 469 -30.89 -25.05 -13.43
N PRO A 470 -31.21 -26.28 -13.89
CA PRO A 470 -30.50 -27.46 -13.44
C PRO A 470 -29.01 -27.37 -13.78
N VAL A 471 -28.18 -27.91 -12.89
CA VAL A 471 -26.75 -28.12 -13.14
C VAL A 471 -26.59 -29.10 -14.30
N GLY A 472 -25.62 -28.85 -15.18
CA GLY A 472 -25.35 -29.71 -16.33
C GLY A 472 -23.95 -29.52 -16.89
N ASP A 473 -23.78 -29.74 -18.19
CA ASP A 473 -22.47 -29.78 -18.87
C ASP A 473 -22.18 -28.55 -19.76
N LEU A 474 -23.08 -27.56 -19.83
CA LEU A 474 -22.87 -26.37 -20.65
C LEU A 474 -22.11 -25.29 -19.85
N PRO A 475 -20.88 -24.93 -20.22
CA PRO A 475 -20.11 -23.92 -19.50
C PRO A 475 -20.77 -22.55 -19.61
N VAL A 476 -20.68 -21.75 -18.54
CA VAL A 476 -21.28 -20.40 -18.50
C VAL A 476 -20.25 -19.35 -18.12
N TRP A 477 -20.14 -18.30 -18.93
CA TRP A 477 -19.43 -17.07 -18.56
C TRP A 477 -20.35 -16.14 -17.76
N GLY A 478 -19.83 -15.61 -16.65
CA GLY A 478 -20.53 -14.63 -15.82
C GLY A 478 -19.58 -13.59 -15.24
N VAL A 479 -20.09 -12.80 -14.30
CA VAL A 479 -19.31 -11.74 -13.64
C VAL A 479 -19.36 -11.92 -12.13
N ARG A 480 -18.23 -11.70 -11.47
CA ARG A 480 -18.11 -11.59 -10.01
C ARG A 480 -17.09 -10.52 -9.69
N ASP A 481 -17.43 -9.60 -8.78
CA ASP A 481 -16.57 -8.47 -8.39
C ASP A 481 -16.02 -7.67 -9.59
N GLY A 482 -16.85 -7.52 -10.64
CA GLY A 482 -16.49 -6.78 -11.86
C GLY A 482 -15.52 -7.52 -12.81
N ARG A 483 -15.18 -8.78 -12.54
CA ARG A 483 -14.32 -9.64 -13.38
C ARG A 483 -15.13 -10.72 -14.09
N VAL A 484 -14.74 -11.07 -15.30
CA VAL A 484 -15.30 -12.20 -16.03
C VAL A 484 -14.81 -13.50 -15.39
N ILE A 485 -15.74 -14.40 -15.06
CA ILE A 485 -15.46 -15.70 -14.44
C ILE A 485 -16.24 -16.82 -15.12
N ARG A 486 -15.77 -18.06 -14.99
CA ARG A 486 -16.59 -19.25 -15.25
C ARG A 486 -17.55 -19.45 -14.08
N ARG A 487 -18.84 -19.64 -14.37
CA ARG A 487 -19.88 -20.05 -13.43
C ARG A 487 -20.07 -21.56 -13.50
N GLU A 488 -20.87 -22.08 -12.56
CA GLU A 488 -21.37 -23.46 -12.61
C GLU A 488 -22.07 -23.73 -13.96
N ALA A 489 -21.79 -24.91 -14.52
CA ALA A 489 -22.33 -25.32 -15.79
C ALA A 489 -23.83 -25.66 -15.67
N VAL A 490 -24.58 -25.40 -16.73
CA VAL A 490 -26.04 -25.58 -16.75
C VAL A 490 -26.45 -26.69 -17.70
N ASP A 491 -27.65 -27.25 -17.52
CA ASP A 491 -28.21 -28.23 -18.45
C ASP A 491 -28.31 -27.67 -19.87
N ARG A 492 -27.61 -28.32 -20.81
CA ARG A 492 -27.47 -27.87 -22.19
C ARG A 492 -28.81 -27.83 -22.92
N LEU A 493 -29.66 -28.84 -22.74
CA LEU A 493 -30.94 -28.95 -23.45
C LEU A 493 -31.91 -27.85 -22.99
N THR A 494 -32.00 -27.62 -21.69
CA THR A 494 -32.82 -26.56 -21.09
C THR A 494 -32.30 -25.18 -21.45
N ALA A 495 -30.98 -24.98 -21.47
CA ALA A 495 -30.38 -23.71 -21.83
C ALA A 495 -30.64 -23.37 -23.31
N LEU A 496 -30.36 -24.30 -24.22
CA LEU A 496 -30.46 -24.08 -25.68
C LEU A 496 -31.90 -24.09 -26.22
N ALA A 497 -32.88 -24.59 -25.47
CA ALA A 497 -34.29 -24.47 -25.82
C ALA A 497 -34.82 -23.02 -25.77
N ARG A 498 -34.06 -22.08 -25.20
CA ARG A 498 -34.45 -20.66 -25.13
C ARG A 498 -34.12 -19.92 -26.43
N PRO A 499 -35.00 -19.00 -26.87
CA PRO A 499 -34.73 -18.19 -28.06
C PRO A 499 -33.52 -17.26 -27.84
N ARG A 500 -32.69 -17.12 -28.89
CA ARG A 500 -31.52 -16.21 -28.95
C ARG A 500 -30.36 -16.57 -28.01
N THR A 501 -30.21 -17.84 -27.64
CA THR A 501 -28.99 -18.34 -26.99
C THR A 501 -27.91 -18.60 -28.02
N TRP A 502 -26.85 -17.80 -28.00
CA TRP A 502 -25.68 -18.00 -28.84
C TRP A 502 -24.55 -18.54 -27.97
N LEU A 503 -23.93 -19.63 -28.42
CA LEU A 503 -22.70 -20.12 -27.82
C LEU A 503 -21.51 -19.32 -28.34
N THR A 504 -20.51 -19.16 -27.48
CA THR A 504 -19.22 -18.61 -27.86
C THR A 504 -18.55 -19.55 -28.86
N GLU A 505 -17.71 -18.98 -29.72
CA GLU A 505 -16.78 -19.69 -30.59
C GLU A 505 -15.35 -19.46 -30.05
N PRO A 506 -14.41 -20.36 -30.38
CA PRO A 506 -13.00 -20.16 -30.06
C PRO A 506 -12.51 -18.79 -30.54
N GLY A 507 -11.92 -18.00 -29.64
CA GLY A 507 -11.41 -16.67 -29.91
C GLY A 507 -12.39 -15.52 -29.64
N ASP A 508 -13.64 -15.81 -29.22
CA ASP A 508 -14.58 -14.77 -28.80
C ASP A 508 -14.05 -14.02 -27.57
N VAL A 509 -14.18 -12.68 -27.59
CA VAL A 509 -13.74 -11.83 -26.48
C VAL A 509 -14.92 -11.59 -25.54
N ILE A 510 -14.82 -12.08 -24.31
CA ILE A 510 -15.86 -12.00 -23.29
C ILE A 510 -15.58 -10.82 -22.37
N VAL A 511 -16.59 -9.97 -22.16
CA VAL A 511 -16.41 -8.64 -21.59
C VAL A 511 -17.40 -8.38 -20.46
N ALA A 512 -16.88 -7.89 -19.34
CA ALA A 512 -17.67 -7.44 -18.20
C ALA A 512 -18.31 -6.05 -18.47
N PRO A 513 -19.21 -5.56 -17.59
CA PRO A 513 -19.76 -4.20 -17.70
C PRO A 513 -18.72 -3.07 -17.60
N GLY A 514 -17.52 -3.34 -17.06
CA GLY A 514 -16.37 -2.42 -17.04
C GLY A 514 -15.28 -2.81 -18.05
N PRO A 515 -14.15 -2.07 -18.10
CA PRO A 515 -13.02 -2.34 -19.00
C PRO A 515 -12.22 -3.58 -18.55
N ARG A 516 -12.88 -4.75 -18.62
CA ARG A 516 -12.32 -6.05 -18.28
C ARG A 516 -12.77 -7.08 -19.29
N ALA A 517 -11.81 -7.71 -19.96
CA ALA A 517 -12.07 -8.72 -20.98
C ALA A 517 -11.23 -9.98 -20.77
N VAL A 518 -11.72 -11.10 -21.28
CA VAL A 518 -11.00 -12.37 -21.39
C VAL A 518 -11.30 -12.99 -22.75
N ILE A 519 -10.42 -13.86 -23.26
CA ILE A 519 -10.65 -14.58 -24.52
C ILE A 519 -11.16 -15.98 -24.18
N ASP A 520 -12.24 -16.40 -24.81
CA ASP A 520 -12.72 -17.78 -24.73
C ASP A 520 -11.97 -18.64 -25.76
N ALA A 521 -10.90 -19.31 -25.32
CA ALA A 521 -10.05 -20.11 -26.21
C ALA A 521 -10.73 -21.42 -26.67
N GLU A 522 -11.62 -21.98 -25.85
CA GLU A 522 -12.31 -23.25 -26.13
C GLU A 522 -13.61 -23.04 -26.92
N GLY A 523 -14.30 -21.94 -26.66
CA GLY A 523 -15.66 -21.72 -27.19
C GLY A 523 -16.69 -22.66 -26.55
N GLY A 524 -17.87 -22.75 -27.15
CA GLY A 524 -18.94 -23.65 -26.73
C GLY A 524 -19.66 -23.24 -25.43
N ALA A 525 -19.42 -22.03 -24.92
CA ALA A 525 -19.97 -21.57 -23.66
C ALA A 525 -21.13 -20.59 -23.84
N LEU A 526 -22.02 -20.56 -22.86
CA LEU A 526 -23.10 -19.58 -22.78
C LEU A 526 -22.60 -18.30 -22.09
N VAL A 527 -23.03 -17.13 -22.56
CA VAL A 527 -22.73 -15.85 -21.88
C VAL A 527 -23.93 -15.42 -21.04
N SER A 528 -23.74 -15.20 -19.75
CA SER A 528 -24.80 -14.73 -18.83
C SER A 528 -24.79 -13.22 -18.66
N TYR A 529 -25.96 -12.58 -18.71
CA TYR A 529 -26.12 -11.16 -18.42
C TYR A 529 -25.60 -10.84 -17.00
N PRO A 530 -24.83 -9.75 -16.79
CA PRO A 530 -24.59 -8.62 -17.70
C PRO A 530 -23.33 -8.72 -18.59
N VAL A 531 -22.67 -9.88 -18.64
CA VAL A 531 -21.52 -10.12 -19.52
C VAL A 531 -21.96 -10.12 -20.98
N ARG A 532 -21.04 -9.72 -21.88
CA ARG A 532 -21.26 -9.71 -23.33
C ARG A 532 -20.08 -10.39 -24.02
N GLY A 533 -20.31 -10.98 -25.18
CA GLY A 533 -19.24 -11.47 -26.06
C GLY A 533 -19.06 -10.56 -27.28
N TYR A 534 -17.84 -10.49 -27.79
CA TYR A 534 -17.50 -9.90 -29.07
C TYR A 534 -16.85 -10.95 -29.95
N ARG A 535 -17.55 -11.30 -31.04
CA ARG A 535 -17.04 -12.16 -32.09
C ARG A 535 -16.42 -11.32 -33.19
N LEU A 536 -15.17 -11.60 -33.52
CA LEU A 536 -14.49 -10.90 -34.60
C LEU A 536 -14.84 -11.57 -35.95
N ALA A 537 -15.04 -10.76 -36.97
CA ALA A 537 -15.12 -11.26 -38.33
C ALA A 537 -13.74 -11.74 -38.81
N PRO A 538 -13.66 -12.72 -39.73
CA PRO A 538 -12.38 -13.22 -40.25
C PRO A 538 -11.50 -12.13 -40.89
N ASP A 539 -12.12 -11.11 -41.47
CA ASP A 539 -11.50 -9.96 -42.14
C ASP A 539 -11.34 -8.73 -41.22
N ALA A 540 -11.60 -8.86 -39.92
CA ALA A 540 -11.39 -7.77 -38.97
C ALA A 540 -9.90 -7.34 -38.97
N PRO A 541 -9.60 -6.03 -39.06
CA PRO A 541 -8.23 -5.53 -39.19
C PRO A 541 -7.50 -5.48 -37.83
N PHE A 542 -7.85 -6.35 -36.89
CA PHE A 542 -7.25 -6.50 -35.57
C PHE A 542 -7.54 -7.90 -35.02
N VAL A 543 -6.74 -8.37 -34.07
CA VAL A 543 -6.88 -9.72 -33.48
C VAL A 543 -7.60 -9.68 -32.13
N ALA A 544 -8.20 -10.80 -31.70
CA ALA A 544 -8.97 -10.88 -30.45
C ALA A 544 -8.16 -10.44 -29.22
N ARG A 545 -6.87 -10.80 -29.17
CA ARG A 545 -5.95 -10.38 -28.10
C ARG A 545 -5.69 -8.88 -28.08
N GLN A 546 -5.61 -8.26 -29.24
CA GLN A 546 -5.45 -6.82 -29.37
C GLN A 546 -6.70 -6.09 -28.86
N LEU A 547 -7.90 -6.61 -29.19
CA LEU A 547 -9.16 -6.08 -28.66
C LEU A 547 -9.26 -6.27 -27.14
N CYS A 548 -8.92 -7.44 -26.61
CA CYS A 548 -8.91 -7.71 -25.17
C CYS A 548 -7.99 -6.74 -24.43
N ALA A 549 -6.75 -6.57 -24.88
CA ALA A 549 -5.78 -5.65 -24.28
C ALA A 549 -6.23 -4.18 -24.36
N ALA A 550 -6.84 -3.79 -25.49
CA ALA A 550 -7.40 -2.45 -25.66
C ALA A 550 -8.56 -2.16 -24.69
N ILE A 551 -9.41 -3.15 -24.42
CA ILE A 551 -10.49 -3.04 -23.42
C ILE A 551 -9.89 -2.93 -22.02
N ASP A 552 -8.94 -3.78 -21.65
CA ASP A 552 -8.33 -3.77 -20.32
C ASP A 552 -7.55 -2.48 -20.01
N GLY A 553 -6.97 -1.86 -21.05
CA GLY A 553 -6.27 -0.58 -20.99
C GLY A 553 -7.16 0.66 -21.05
N SER A 554 -8.47 0.50 -21.25
CA SER A 554 -9.42 1.62 -21.31
C SER A 554 -9.74 2.17 -19.90
N ALA A 555 -10.01 3.48 -19.81
CA ALA A 555 -10.36 4.13 -18.55
C ALA A 555 -11.66 3.56 -17.95
N ARG A 556 -11.74 3.47 -16.62
CA ARG A 556 -12.99 3.09 -15.94
C ARG A 556 -14.06 4.14 -16.21
N GLY A 557 -15.26 3.70 -16.55
CA GLY A 557 -16.37 4.59 -16.94
C GLY A 557 -16.48 4.86 -18.45
N THR A 558 -15.47 4.52 -19.25
CA THR A 558 -15.61 4.52 -20.71
C THR A 558 -16.66 3.49 -21.13
N SER A 559 -17.67 3.94 -21.87
CA SER A 559 -18.73 3.04 -22.34
C SER A 559 -18.16 1.99 -23.30
N ALA A 560 -18.73 0.78 -23.27
CA ALA A 560 -18.26 -0.34 -24.09
C ALA A 560 -18.22 -0.05 -25.61
N ALA A 561 -19.07 0.88 -26.07
CA ALA A 561 -19.12 1.35 -27.45
C ALA A 561 -17.90 2.20 -27.85
N GLN A 562 -17.26 2.87 -26.89
CA GLN A 562 -16.21 3.87 -27.10
C GLN A 562 -14.79 3.35 -26.88
N TRP A 563 -14.64 2.09 -26.47
CA TRP A 563 -13.32 1.45 -26.42
C TRP A 563 -12.67 1.45 -27.80
N ARG A 564 -11.37 1.72 -27.86
CA ARG A 564 -10.63 1.94 -29.11
C ARG A 564 -9.60 0.85 -29.35
N VAL A 565 -9.59 0.31 -30.55
CA VAL A 565 -8.61 -0.69 -31.00
C VAL A 565 -7.90 -0.18 -32.25
N ALA A 566 -6.60 -0.44 -32.37
CA ALA A 566 -5.82 -0.02 -33.53
C ALA A 566 -6.11 -0.88 -34.76
N VAL A 567 -6.23 -0.24 -35.92
CA VAL A 567 -6.47 -0.88 -37.22
C VAL A 567 -5.12 -1.23 -37.84
N LEU A 568 -4.94 -2.49 -38.20
CA LEU A 568 -3.72 -3.02 -38.81
C LEU A 568 -3.96 -3.35 -40.28
N GLU A 569 -2.93 -3.16 -41.10
CA GLU A 569 -2.86 -3.70 -42.45
C GLU A 569 -2.83 -5.23 -42.41
N ALA A 570 -3.38 -5.90 -43.43
CA ALA A 570 -3.54 -7.36 -43.45
C ALA A 570 -2.25 -8.11 -43.07
N GLY A 571 -1.11 -7.82 -43.71
CA GLY A 571 0.15 -8.51 -43.37
C GLY A 571 0.63 -8.29 -41.93
N ARG A 572 0.36 -7.12 -41.33
CA ARG A 572 0.69 -6.84 -39.92
C ARG A 572 -0.25 -7.54 -38.95
N ARG A 573 -1.54 -7.64 -39.30
CA ARG A 573 -2.55 -8.39 -38.56
C ARG A 573 -2.21 -9.88 -38.57
N ASP A 574 -1.83 -10.44 -39.72
CA ASP A 574 -1.47 -11.84 -39.89
C ASP A 574 -0.24 -12.19 -39.05
N ALA A 575 0.83 -11.39 -39.15
CA ALA A 575 2.04 -11.58 -38.35
C ALA A 575 1.77 -11.48 -36.83
N LEU A 576 0.90 -10.57 -36.40
CA LEU A 576 0.50 -10.47 -35.00
C LEU A 576 -0.31 -11.69 -34.56
N SER A 577 -1.23 -12.17 -35.40
CA SER A 577 -2.01 -13.38 -35.15
C SER A 577 -1.09 -14.58 -34.92
N ASP A 578 -0.13 -14.81 -35.83
CA ASP A 578 0.83 -15.92 -35.73
C ASP A 578 1.70 -15.83 -34.48
N ALA A 579 2.19 -14.64 -34.15
CA ALA A 579 2.98 -14.41 -32.94
C ALA A 579 2.18 -14.72 -31.67
N THR A 580 0.91 -14.29 -31.61
CA THR A 580 0.05 -14.58 -30.46
C THR A 580 -0.31 -16.06 -30.34
N ALA A 581 -0.51 -16.76 -31.47
CA ALA A 581 -0.75 -18.20 -31.48
C ALA A 581 0.47 -19.01 -31.03
N MET A 582 1.69 -18.57 -31.36
CA MET A 582 2.93 -19.17 -30.84
C MET A 582 3.04 -19.00 -29.31
N ILE A 583 2.72 -17.82 -28.79
CA ILE A 583 2.71 -17.56 -27.34
C ILE A 583 1.70 -18.46 -26.65
N ASP A 584 0.53 -18.67 -27.25
CA ASP A 584 -0.53 -19.52 -26.65
C ASP A 584 -0.19 -21.00 -26.67
N ARG A 585 0.46 -21.49 -27.74
CA ARG A 585 1.03 -22.85 -27.74
C ARG A 585 2.04 -23.03 -26.61
N ARG A 586 2.95 -22.08 -26.42
CA ARG A 586 3.94 -22.16 -25.34
C ARG A 586 3.30 -22.17 -23.95
N ARG A 587 2.26 -21.36 -23.74
CA ARG A 587 1.49 -21.39 -22.49
C ARG A 587 0.82 -22.74 -22.27
N ALA A 588 0.20 -23.31 -23.29
CA ALA A 588 -0.44 -24.62 -23.20
C ALA A 588 0.57 -25.72 -22.86
N GLU A 589 1.75 -25.72 -23.49
CA GLU A 589 2.86 -26.64 -23.16
C GLU A 589 3.29 -26.52 -21.70
N LEU A 590 3.50 -25.30 -21.20
CA LEU A 590 3.93 -25.07 -19.83
C LEU A 590 2.86 -25.48 -18.82
N THR A 591 1.59 -25.21 -19.09
CA THR A 591 0.47 -25.67 -18.26
C THR A 591 0.40 -27.20 -18.24
N ALA A 592 0.56 -27.86 -19.39
CA ALA A 592 0.57 -29.32 -19.46
C ALA A 592 1.74 -29.92 -18.68
N LEU A 593 2.93 -29.32 -18.76
CA LEU A 593 4.09 -29.75 -17.96
C LEU A 593 3.84 -29.57 -16.47
N LEU A 594 3.23 -28.46 -16.06
CA LEU A 594 2.86 -28.24 -14.66
C LEU A 594 1.90 -29.33 -14.18
N SER A 595 0.84 -29.63 -14.94
CA SER A 595 -0.10 -30.70 -14.60
C SER A 595 0.55 -32.09 -14.56
N GLN A 596 1.55 -32.36 -15.40
CA GLN A 596 2.33 -33.60 -15.33
C GLN A 596 3.18 -33.67 -14.06
N LEU A 597 3.77 -32.55 -13.61
CA LEU A 597 4.51 -32.48 -12.35
C LEU A 597 3.58 -32.67 -11.14
N ASP A 598 2.41 -32.03 -11.15
CA ASP A 598 1.40 -32.19 -10.10
C ASP A 598 0.92 -33.65 -10.03
N GLY A 599 0.70 -34.29 -11.18
CA GLY A 599 0.35 -35.72 -11.26
C GLY A 599 1.46 -36.62 -10.73
N PHE A 600 2.72 -36.37 -11.12
CA PHE A 600 3.88 -37.10 -10.61
C PHE A 600 4.05 -36.92 -9.09
N GLU A 601 3.84 -35.71 -8.56
CA GLU A 601 3.88 -35.45 -7.12
C GLU A 601 2.80 -36.27 -6.39
N GLY A 602 1.56 -36.26 -6.89
CA GLY A 602 0.47 -37.06 -6.33
C GLY A 602 0.76 -38.57 -6.36
N ASP A 603 1.26 -39.08 -7.48
CA ASP A 603 1.64 -40.49 -7.63
C ASP A 603 2.81 -40.87 -6.73
N LEU A 604 3.83 -40.01 -6.61
CA LEU A 604 4.99 -40.22 -5.76
C LEU A 604 4.60 -40.26 -4.28
N LEU A 605 3.79 -39.30 -3.83
CA LEU A 605 3.26 -39.27 -2.46
C LEU A 605 2.45 -40.53 -2.16
N THR A 606 1.54 -40.90 -3.06
CA THR A 606 0.73 -42.12 -2.93
C THR A 606 1.61 -43.38 -2.87
N ALA A 607 2.65 -43.47 -3.70
CA ALA A 607 3.56 -44.61 -3.73
C ALA A 607 4.42 -44.71 -2.46
N VAL A 608 4.83 -43.58 -1.87
CA VAL A 608 5.58 -43.53 -0.61
C VAL A 608 4.67 -43.88 0.58
N GLU A 609 3.47 -43.28 0.67
CA GLU A 609 2.51 -43.55 1.75
C GLU A 609 2.06 -45.02 1.79
N ASN A 610 1.88 -45.63 0.61
CA ASN A 610 1.55 -47.06 0.49
C ASN A 610 2.77 -47.97 0.53
N ASN A 611 3.97 -47.44 0.82
CA ASN A 611 5.21 -48.21 0.93
C ASN A 611 5.58 -49.01 -0.34
N LEU A 612 5.11 -48.56 -1.51
CA LEU A 612 5.43 -49.14 -2.82
C LEU A 612 6.81 -48.67 -3.33
N VAL A 613 7.22 -47.46 -2.94
CA VAL A 613 8.52 -46.86 -3.29
C VAL A 613 9.12 -46.19 -2.07
N ASN A 614 10.43 -46.34 -1.86
CA ASN A 614 11.19 -45.64 -0.83
C ASN A 614 12.06 -44.55 -1.44
N LEU A 615 11.96 -43.33 -0.91
CA LEU A 615 12.84 -42.22 -1.29
C LEU A 615 14.17 -42.33 -0.55
N VAL A 616 15.25 -42.54 -1.29
CA VAL A 616 16.60 -42.59 -0.73
C VAL A 616 17.18 -41.17 -0.71
N PRO A 617 17.58 -40.61 0.45
CA PRO A 617 18.24 -39.32 0.50
C PRO A 617 19.55 -39.37 -0.28
N ARG A 618 19.77 -38.38 -1.16
CA ARG A 618 21.02 -38.27 -1.93
C ARG A 618 22.19 -38.05 -0.96
N VAL A 619 23.00 -39.08 -0.76
CA VAL A 619 24.29 -38.96 -0.08
C VAL A 619 25.27 -38.30 -1.04
N GLY A 620 25.64 -37.06 -0.75
CA GLY A 620 26.85 -36.39 -1.24
C GLY A 620 27.08 -36.37 -2.75
N SER A 621 26.55 -35.36 -3.44
CA SER A 621 27.15 -34.90 -4.69
C SER A 621 26.93 -33.40 -4.83
N SER A 622 28.06 -32.69 -4.86
CA SER A 622 28.26 -31.25 -5.10
C SER A 622 27.17 -30.59 -5.96
N LEU A 623 26.70 -29.43 -5.52
CA LEU A 623 25.94 -28.45 -6.28
C LEU A 623 26.73 -28.01 -7.53
N ALA A 624 26.66 -28.81 -8.59
CA ALA A 624 27.15 -28.49 -9.92
C ALA A 624 26.10 -28.94 -10.93
N GLY A 625 25.04 -28.13 -11.09
CA GLY A 625 23.94 -28.51 -11.97
C GLY A 625 22.82 -27.49 -12.16
N PHE A 626 22.99 -26.24 -11.76
CA PHE A 626 22.14 -25.15 -12.26
C PHE A 626 22.98 -24.28 -13.19
N ARG A 627 22.86 -24.52 -14.50
CA ARG A 627 23.35 -23.58 -15.52
C ARG A 627 22.55 -22.29 -15.36
N ARG A 628 23.20 -21.24 -14.84
CA ARG A 628 22.74 -19.85 -15.01
C ARG A 628 22.68 -19.52 -16.50
N PRO A 629 21.65 -18.81 -16.99
CA PRO A 629 21.74 -18.17 -18.29
C PRO A 629 22.83 -17.08 -18.21
N SER A 630 23.64 -17.03 -19.26
CA SER A 630 24.86 -16.25 -19.35
C SER A 630 24.59 -14.75 -19.42
N GLY A 631 25.35 -13.97 -18.64
CA GLY A 631 25.80 -12.63 -19.05
C GLY A 631 25.33 -11.44 -18.22
N ALA A 632 26.08 -11.09 -17.18
CA ALA A 632 26.47 -9.70 -16.91
C ALA A 632 27.60 -9.69 -15.86
N SER A 633 28.77 -9.23 -16.30
CA SER A 633 29.99 -9.08 -15.52
C SER A 633 29.81 -8.05 -14.40
N LEU A 634 30.03 -8.46 -13.15
CA LEU A 634 30.47 -7.56 -12.10
C LEU A 634 31.79 -8.07 -11.53
N ARG A 635 32.84 -7.33 -11.86
CA ARG A 635 34.16 -7.43 -11.24
C ARG A 635 34.04 -6.95 -9.80
N SER A 636 34.54 -7.74 -8.85
CA SER A 636 35.11 -7.23 -7.60
C SER A 636 36.42 -7.99 -7.31
N PRO A 637 37.39 -7.36 -6.63
CA PRO A 637 38.78 -7.75 -6.69
C PRO A 637 39.19 -8.75 -5.59
N HIS A 638 40.15 -9.57 -5.97
CA HIS A 638 41.20 -10.23 -5.19
C HIS A 638 41.09 -10.27 -3.66
N SER A 639 40.92 -11.48 -3.12
CA SER A 639 41.70 -11.93 -1.97
C SER A 639 42.26 -13.30 -2.32
N THR A 640 43.59 -13.37 -2.39
CA THR A 640 44.35 -14.55 -2.80
C THR A 640 44.55 -15.47 -1.60
N ASN A 641 44.30 -16.74 -1.83
CA ASN A 641 44.85 -17.89 -1.12
C ASN A 641 46.34 -17.71 -0.77
N ASP A 642 46.77 -18.23 0.37
CA ASP A 642 47.48 -19.52 0.35
C ASP A 642 47.61 -20.17 1.74
N GLN A 643 47.27 -21.45 1.77
CA GLN A 643 47.67 -22.41 2.79
C GLN A 643 49.18 -22.70 2.66
N VAL A 644 49.83 -23.14 3.74
CA VAL A 644 50.64 -24.39 3.80
C VAL A 644 51.27 -24.54 5.20
N LEU A 645 50.78 -25.56 5.91
CA LEU A 645 51.47 -26.58 6.72
C LEU A 645 52.64 -26.25 7.69
N LEU A 646 52.46 -26.83 8.89
CA LEU A 646 53.39 -27.66 9.68
C LEU A 646 54.33 -27.02 10.74
N ARG A 647 54.21 -27.62 11.95
CA ARG A 647 55.21 -27.91 13.00
C ARG A 647 55.40 -26.94 14.17
N SER A 648 54.85 -27.39 15.31
CA SER A 648 55.50 -27.64 16.60
C SER A 648 56.56 -26.68 17.17
N SER A 649 56.27 -26.26 18.40
CA SER A 649 57.19 -26.16 19.54
C SER A 649 58.01 -24.87 19.75
N ALA A 650 57.68 -24.25 20.90
CA ALA A 650 58.60 -23.82 21.95
C ALA A 650 59.05 -22.34 22.04
N LEU A 651 58.76 -21.81 23.25
CA LEU A 651 59.59 -20.96 24.12
C LEU A 651 59.68 -19.43 23.90
N ARG A 652 59.33 -18.75 25.01
CA ARG A 652 60.01 -17.59 25.65
C ARG A 652 59.97 -16.25 24.90
N SER A 653 59.18 -15.31 25.39
CA SER A 653 59.53 -14.28 26.39
C SER A 653 60.09 -12.99 25.76
N ILE A 654 59.26 -11.94 25.74
CA ILE A 654 59.43 -10.53 26.16
C ILE A 654 60.87 -9.91 26.24
N PRO A 655 61.07 -8.57 26.42
CA PRO A 655 60.36 -7.32 26.02
C PRO A 655 61.32 -6.18 25.49
N TRP A 656 60.74 -4.97 25.31
CA TRP A 656 61.31 -3.60 25.50
C TRP A 656 61.73 -2.75 24.28
N ASN A 657 60.88 -1.73 24.02
CA ASN A 657 61.08 -0.30 24.34
C ASN A 657 61.88 0.66 23.40
N THR A 658 61.16 1.75 23.06
CA THR A 658 61.54 3.18 23.03
C THR A 658 62.48 3.78 21.99
N GLY A 659 62.08 4.98 21.54
CA GLY A 659 62.95 6.08 21.05
C GLY A 659 62.46 6.63 19.70
N ILE A 660 61.50 7.54 19.65
CA ILE A 660 61.69 9.01 19.63
C ILE A 660 62.90 9.46 18.79
N HIS A 661 62.63 10.07 17.62
CA HIS A 661 63.17 11.39 17.24
C HIS A 661 62.59 11.87 15.90
N GLN A 662 61.85 12.98 15.95
CA GLN A 662 61.71 13.97 14.87
C GLN A 662 62.99 14.83 14.81
N PRO A 663 63.37 15.47 13.67
CA PRO A 663 62.62 16.63 13.16
C PRO A 663 62.57 16.83 11.62
N THR A 664 61.63 17.70 11.24
CA THR A 664 61.38 18.42 9.98
C THR A 664 62.60 19.24 9.49
N PRO A 665 62.67 19.71 8.22
CA PRO A 665 61.97 20.96 7.82
C PRO A 665 61.49 21.04 6.35
N ASP A 666 60.55 21.97 6.12
CA ASP A 666 60.41 22.91 4.99
C ASP A 666 60.49 22.39 3.53
N THR A 667 59.70 22.84 2.55
CA THR A 667 59.28 24.22 2.30
C THR A 667 58.15 24.27 1.26
N ARG A 668 57.38 25.34 1.36
CA ARG A 668 56.35 25.91 0.47
C ARG A 668 56.57 25.75 -1.05
N HIS A 669 55.49 25.43 -1.77
CA HIS A 669 54.78 26.40 -2.61
C HIS A 669 53.34 25.95 -2.88
#